data_AF-E9B5P4-F1
#
_entry.id   AF-E9B5P4-F1
#
_cell.length_a   1.000
_cell.length_b   1.000
_cell.length_c   1.000
_cell.angle_alpha   90.00
_cell.angle_beta   90.00
_cell.angle_gamma   90.00
#
_symmetry.space_group_name_H-M   'P 1'
#
loop_
_entity.id
_entity.type
_entity.pdbx_description
1 polymer ?
#
loop_
_entity_poly.entity_id
_entity_poly.type
_entity_poly.pdbx_seq_one_letter_code
_entity_poly.pdbx_strand_id
1 'polypeptide(L)'
;MQVKEVWGALLRAAECSAKQAGSGAETAVEDTVAGVLLRYPHLSSEETTFVRNCAFNLSRFAALCEGAFQGYRDCYKRNSTYRPSMYLVAYLLIFQYRALGGATVREMFESSMPTPRLCEFVEFLLFSESVSRYAVPLWRAVYDDSFIQRHVLASLSSVADDATHDVLEWFHRQPSKSGTAVACPATEETAALDSTHLTLPPSSSAVPLRPLAGSRLPPNEVREMVFTVPEPRLPRIKSSPAPANAPLKREPTTPVGFSFHQREAAVSAAHSEKAAECSTSADQNTAQGGARLPPAQLRTMLSTSKSVPTTVAALWRERRAQERQRDNAERALRELEVTVHDSTEFDLWRQAQLEEEERRRQMEVLRRHLCAIEASDRARAQREQTMQARRRQIQRMRVQYHAEMQANRREQEHALREHEEHVQQLRSNLSRNCAAAVEKVAAEKCALAAQVKDESEQLRAAAQEAEEHRRTHQVLLIQEIHLLRERLREKHAAMGTERRRAWADGEVDAALGRMSQAELRDALERLCEEVATAEESRRQRVAEVRSRTQEKHERLERECIREREKKRRIRQANLAQRMAHRAAVEAERIQVETARMAQFHEKLETRLQAKRDAHRAAHETERQRRNEVLLCAQDGVSMERKRWSQYEAGLVRCAEGEQLRVLKEAQHLA
;
A
#
# COMPACT_ATOMS: atom_id res chain seq x y z
N MET A 1 0.56 42.16 17.83
CA MET A 1 1.37 41.03 17.35
C MET A 1 1.23 40.92 15.85
N GLN A 2 2.32 40.82 15.07
CA GLN A 2 2.26 40.62 13.61
C GLN A 2 2.00 39.14 13.29
N VAL A 3 0.76 38.69 13.52
CA VAL A 3 0.40 37.27 13.59
C VAL A 3 0.74 36.47 12.33
N LYS A 4 0.57 37.06 11.14
CA LYS A 4 0.88 36.38 9.86
C LYS A 4 2.37 36.15 9.65
N GLU A 5 3.21 37.10 10.07
CA GLU A 5 4.67 36.99 9.97
C GLU A 5 5.22 36.01 11.00
N VAL A 6 4.71 36.07 12.24
CA VAL A 6 5.02 35.11 13.30
C VAL A 6 4.62 33.69 12.89
N TRP A 7 3.42 33.50 12.33
CA TRP A 7 2.99 32.20 11.80
C TRP A 7 3.89 31.71 10.68
N GLY A 8 4.26 32.58 9.72
CA GLY A 8 5.17 32.23 8.63
C GLY A 8 6.56 31.79 9.12
N ALA A 9 7.10 32.47 10.13
CA ALA A 9 8.37 32.11 10.76
C ALA A 9 8.27 30.77 11.51
N LEU A 10 7.20 30.56 12.27
CA LEU A 10 6.94 29.31 13.00
C LEU A 10 6.71 28.12 12.06
N LEU A 11 5.98 28.32 10.95
CA LEU A 11 5.71 27.26 9.99
C LEU A 11 6.99 26.76 9.32
N ARG A 12 7.90 27.67 8.95
CA ARG A 12 9.22 27.29 8.42
C ARG A 12 10.06 26.56 9.47
N ALA A 13 9.98 26.95 10.74
CA ALA A 13 10.64 26.23 11.82
C ALA A 13 10.02 24.84 12.07
N ALA A 14 8.70 24.72 11.94
CA ALA A 14 7.96 23.46 12.01
C ALA A 14 8.29 22.53 10.82
N GLU A 15 8.53 23.09 9.62
CA GLU A 15 9.00 22.31 8.46
C GLU A 15 10.39 21.71 8.69
N CYS A 16 11.30 22.45 9.34
CA CYS A 16 12.64 21.96 9.67
C CYS A 16 12.59 20.83 10.71
N SER A 17 11.81 20.99 11.78
CA SER A 17 11.64 19.95 12.81
C SER A 17 10.91 18.71 12.30
N ALA A 18 9.89 18.86 11.44
CA ALA A 18 9.21 17.73 10.80
C ALA A 18 10.12 16.93 9.85
N LYS A 19 11.13 17.58 9.24
CA LYS A 19 12.16 16.90 8.43
C LYS A 19 13.17 16.14 9.31
N GLN A 20 13.55 16.69 10.46
CA GLN A 20 14.48 16.06 11.41
C GLN A 20 13.93 14.76 12.03
N ALA A 21 12.64 14.73 12.38
CA ALA A 21 11.97 13.52 12.88
C ALA A 21 12.02 12.34 11.88
N GLY A 22 12.23 12.62 10.58
CA GLY A 22 12.33 11.60 9.54
C GLY A 22 13.76 11.23 9.10
N SER A 23 14.77 12.07 9.35
CA SER A 23 16.11 11.90 8.77
C SER A 23 17.23 11.61 9.78
N GLY A 24 17.01 11.77 11.08
CA GLY A 24 18.02 11.47 12.11
C GLY A 24 19.27 12.36 12.06
N ALA A 25 19.23 13.48 11.33
CA ALA A 25 20.32 14.44 11.26
C ALA A 25 20.10 15.58 12.26
N GLU A 26 20.95 15.65 13.28
CA GLU A 26 21.00 16.75 14.25
C GLU A 26 21.67 17.98 13.63
N THR A 27 20.96 18.74 12.82
CA THR A 27 21.36 20.13 12.54
C THR A 27 20.85 21.02 13.68
N ALA A 28 21.68 21.91 14.22
CA ALA A 28 21.28 22.81 15.30
C ALA A 28 20.04 23.63 14.90
N VAL A 29 18.91 23.36 15.57
CA VAL A 29 17.63 24.05 15.34
C VAL A 29 17.80 25.56 15.48
N GLU A 30 18.69 26.00 16.37
CA GLU A 30 19.03 27.40 16.62
C GLU A 30 19.56 28.13 15.37
N ASP A 31 20.46 27.51 14.61
CA ASP A 31 21.03 28.10 13.39
C ASP A 31 19.97 28.26 12.28
N THR A 32 19.08 27.27 12.16
CA THR A 32 17.99 27.31 11.18
C THR A 32 16.96 28.38 11.54
N VAL A 33 16.63 28.54 12.82
CA VAL A 33 15.69 29.55 13.30
C VAL A 33 16.30 30.96 13.19
N ALA A 34 17.59 31.12 13.48
CA ALA A 34 18.30 32.37 13.26
C ALA A 34 18.26 32.79 11.78
N GLY A 35 18.50 31.86 10.85
CA GLY A 35 18.40 32.12 9.41
C GLY A 35 16.99 32.46 8.92
N VAL A 36 15.95 31.90 9.55
CA VAL A 36 14.54 32.22 9.24
C VAL A 36 14.16 33.61 9.77
N LEU A 37 14.58 33.95 10.99
CA LEU A 37 14.28 35.24 11.62
C LEU A 37 14.91 36.43 10.87
N LEU A 38 16.06 36.23 10.20
CA LEU A 38 16.66 37.25 9.34
C LEU A 38 15.75 37.69 8.17
N ARG A 39 14.78 36.86 7.78
CA ARG A 39 13.81 37.18 6.71
C ARG A 39 12.62 38.00 7.21
N TYR A 40 12.50 38.21 8.52
CA TYR A 40 11.41 38.94 9.17
C TYR A 40 11.97 40.03 10.10
N PRO A 41 12.60 41.09 9.55
CA PRO A 41 13.27 42.14 10.34
C PRO A 41 12.31 43.03 11.14
N HIS A 42 10.99 42.92 10.88
CA HIS A 42 9.96 43.75 11.50
C HIS A 42 9.34 43.15 12.77
N LEU A 43 9.73 41.92 13.13
CA LEU A 43 9.28 41.26 14.35
C LEU A 43 9.84 41.95 15.60
N SER A 44 9.00 42.11 16.63
CA SER A 44 9.44 42.66 17.91
C SER A 44 10.40 41.70 18.65
N SER A 45 11.17 42.21 19.61
CA SER A 45 12.04 41.37 20.46
C SER A 45 11.26 40.27 21.18
N GLU A 46 10.02 40.55 21.60
CA GLU A 46 9.13 39.58 22.25
C GLU A 46 8.61 38.52 21.26
N GLU A 47 8.31 38.91 20.02
CA GLU A 47 7.87 37.97 18.98
C GLU A 47 9.02 37.07 18.51
N THR A 48 10.22 37.61 18.35
CA THR A 48 11.39 36.82 17.98
C THR A 48 11.78 35.82 19.06
N THR A 49 11.72 36.20 20.35
CA THR A 49 11.93 35.28 21.47
C THR A 49 10.83 34.22 21.54
N PHE A 50 9.57 34.60 21.31
CA PHE A 50 8.45 33.66 21.22
C PHE A 50 8.65 32.63 20.09
N VAL A 51 9.05 33.08 18.89
CA VAL A 51 9.33 32.19 17.74
C VAL A 51 10.47 31.22 18.05
N ARG A 52 11.56 31.70 18.67
CA ARG A 52 12.69 30.84 19.09
C ARG A 52 12.25 29.79 20.09
N ASN A 53 11.53 30.18 21.13
CA ASN A 53 11.05 29.28 22.17
C ASN A 53 10.09 28.23 21.61
N CYS A 54 9.17 28.63 20.74
CA CYS A 54 8.24 27.71 20.09
C CYS A 54 8.96 26.76 19.14
N ALA A 55 9.90 27.23 18.32
CA ALA A 55 10.67 26.37 17.42
C ALA A 55 11.49 25.32 18.19
N PHE A 56 12.17 25.74 19.26
CA PHE A 56 12.93 24.85 20.13
C PHE A 56 12.02 23.82 20.82
N ASN A 57 10.92 24.26 21.42
CA ASN A 57 9.98 23.36 22.07
C ASN A 57 9.27 22.43 21.10
N LEU A 58 9.01 22.86 19.86
CA LEU A 58 8.40 22.03 18.84
C LEU A 58 9.37 20.92 18.37
N SER A 59 10.69 21.16 18.35
CA SER A 59 11.66 20.07 18.22
C SER A 59 11.67 19.12 19.42
N ARG A 60 11.60 19.66 20.66
CA ARG A 60 11.56 18.86 21.89
C ARG A 60 10.32 17.97 22.00
N PHE A 61 9.17 18.47 21.54
CA PHE A 61 7.88 17.79 21.57
C PHE A 61 7.45 17.26 20.19
N ALA A 62 8.40 17.04 19.27
CA ALA A 62 8.11 16.57 17.92
C ALA A 62 7.41 15.20 17.92
N ALA A 63 7.83 14.27 18.79
CA ALA A 63 7.21 12.95 18.92
C ALA A 63 5.78 13.02 19.45
N LEU A 64 5.47 14.02 20.28
CA LEU A 64 4.11 14.28 20.77
C LEU A 64 3.24 14.83 19.64
N CYS A 65 3.73 15.79 18.87
CA CYS A 65 3.02 16.33 17.71
C CYS A 65 2.82 15.25 16.63
N GLU A 66 3.80 14.36 16.43
CA GLU A 66 3.70 13.18 15.56
C GLU A 66 2.58 12.24 16.02
N GLY A 67 2.53 11.90 17.31
CA GLY A 67 1.48 11.02 17.85
C GLY A 67 0.08 11.63 17.71
N ALA A 68 -0.05 12.95 17.86
CA ALA A 68 -1.30 13.66 17.62
C ALA A 68 -1.73 13.58 16.14
N PHE A 69 -0.78 13.82 15.24
CA PHE A 69 -0.99 13.77 13.80
C PHE A 69 -1.33 12.36 13.30
N GLN A 70 -0.59 11.35 13.75
CA GLN A 70 -0.83 9.97 13.36
C GLN A 70 -2.14 9.45 13.97
N GLY A 71 -2.47 9.82 15.21
CA GLY A 71 -3.77 9.53 15.80
C GLY A 71 -4.94 10.13 15.01
N TYR A 72 -4.81 11.37 14.53
CA TYR A 72 -5.81 11.97 13.63
C TYR A 72 -5.93 11.20 12.30
N ARG A 73 -4.81 10.80 11.70
CA ARG A 73 -4.79 10.00 10.47
C ARG A 73 -5.48 8.66 10.66
N ASP A 74 -5.27 8.00 11.80
CA ASP A 74 -5.86 6.70 12.11
C ASP A 74 -7.37 6.84 12.40
N CYS A 75 -7.77 7.92 13.09
CA CYS A 75 -9.17 8.21 13.40
C CYS A 75 -10.02 8.54 12.15
N TYR A 76 -9.52 9.41 11.26
CA TYR A 76 -10.28 9.91 10.10
C TYR A 76 -9.85 9.31 8.75
N LYS A 77 -8.84 8.43 8.72
CA LYS A 77 -8.30 7.77 7.50
C LYS A 77 -7.95 8.75 6.37
N ARG A 78 -7.34 9.90 6.71
CA ARG A 78 -6.98 10.97 5.76
C ARG A 78 -5.50 10.91 5.34
N ASN A 79 -5.23 11.31 4.10
CA ASN A 79 -3.88 11.63 3.61
C ASN A 79 -3.61 13.12 3.85
N SER A 80 -2.74 13.47 4.81
CA SER A 80 -2.51 14.86 5.21
C SER A 80 -1.23 15.42 4.57
N THR A 81 -1.43 16.41 3.70
CA THR A 81 -0.38 17.22 3.05
C THR A 81 0.15 18.36 3.95
N TYR A 82 -0.48 18.63 5.09
CA TYR A 82 -0.24 19.79 5.96
C TYR A 82 0.43 19.41 7.30
N ARG A 83 1.35 18.44 7.27
CA ARG A 83 2.02 17.90 8.47
C ARG A 83 2.67 19.00 9.35
N PRO A 84 3.46 19.95 8.81
CA PRO A 84 4.07 21.01 9.64
C PRO A 84 3.04 21.93 10.31
N SER A 85 1.99 22.33 9.58
CA SER A 85 0.91 23.15 10.13
C SER A 85 0.17 22.43 11.26
N MET A 86 -0.12 21.12 11.10
CA MET A 86 -0.78 20.33 12.14
C MET A 86 0.07 20.19 13.41
N TYR A 87 1.41 20.15 13.29
CA TYR A 87 2.30 20.04 14.46
C TYR A 87 2.27 21.32 15.25
N LEU A 88 2.33 22.44 14.54
CA LEU A 88 2.25 23.76 15.14
C LEU A 88 0.89 23.97 15.81
N VAL A 89 -0.22 23.59 15.17
CA VAL A 89 -1.56 23.64 15.76
C VAL A 89 -1.63 22.81 17.05
N ALA A 90 -1.15 21.55 17.02
CA ALA A 90 -1.15 20.68 18.19
C ALA A 90 -0.31 21.27 19.34
N TYR A 91 0.91 21.73 19.05
CA TYR A 91 1.79 22.35 20.05
C TYR A 91 1.16 23.60 20.66
N LEU A 92 0.58 24.49 19.84
CA LEU A 92 -0.02 25.72 20.31
C LEU A 92 -1.25 25.45 21.18
N LEU A 93 -2.11 24.50 20.80
CA LEU A 93 -3.28 24.14 21.61
C LEU A 93 -2.89 23.50 22.95
N ILE A 94 -1.89 22.61 22.95
CA ILE A 94 -1.52 21.85 24.15
C ILE A 94 -0.74 22.72 25.14
N PHE A 95 0.19 23.56 24.68
CA PHE A 95 1.14 24.25 25.56
C PHE A 95 1.02 25.76 25.60
N GLN A 96 0.43 26.41 24.59
CA GLN A 96 0.48 27.87 24.44
C GLN A 96 -0.90 28.54 24.41
N TYR A 97 -2.00 27.79 24.37
CA TYR A 97 -3.34 28.36 24.22
C TYR A 97 -3.68 29.36 25.33
N ARG A 98 -3.39 29.01 26.59
CA ARG A 98 -3.63 29.88 27.75
C ARG A 98 -2.80 31.17 27.72
N ALA A 99 -1.61 31.12 27.15
CA ALA A 99 -0.72 32.28 27.06
C ALA A 99 -1.09 33.21 25.90
N LEU A 100 -1.55 32.65 24.77
CA LEU A 100 -1.87 33.40 23.56
C LEU A 100 -3.32 33.90 23.50
N GLY A 101 -4.25 33.16 24.12
CA GLY A 101 -5.69 33.42 24.06
C GLY A 101 -6.33 33.05 22.71
N GLY A 102 -7.65 32.83 22.73
CA GLY A 102 -8.40 32.35 21.55
C GLY A 102 -8.39 33.31 20.36
N ALA A 103 -8.33 34.63 20.58
CA ALA A 103 -8.26 35.62 19.49
C ALA A 103 -6.97 35.49 18.65
N THR A 104 -5.81 35.43 19.32
CA THR A 104 -4.51 35.30 18.66
C THR A 104 -4.38 33.93 17.97
N VAL A 105 -4.86 32.87 18.62
CA VAL A 105 -4.85 31.50 18.06
C VAL A 105 -5.72 31.40 16.81
N ARG A 106 -6.91 32.04 16.79
CA ARG A 106 -7.75 32.13 15.59
C ARG A 106 -7.04 32.76 14.41
N GLU A 107 -6.43 33.93 14.62
CA GLU A 107 -5.70 34.65 13.58
C GLU A 107 -4.50 33.84 13.05
N MET A 108 -3.81 33.10 13.92
CA MET A 108 -2.75 32.18 13.52
C MET A 108 -3.28 31.02 12.67
N PHE A 109 -4.44 30.49 13.01
CA PHE A 109 -4.99 29.31 12.34
C PHE A 109 -5.68 29.64 11.00
N GLU A 110 -6.13 30.87 10.78
CA GLU A 110 -6.93 31.27 9.59
C GLU A 110 -6.23 30.95 8.26
N SER A 111 -4.90 31.02 8.21
CA SER A 111 -4.11 30.75 7.01
C SER A 111 -3.29 29.45 7.07
N SER A 112 -3.51 28.61 8.09
CA SER A 112 -2.68 27.44 8.37
C SER A 112 -2.92 26.27 7.42
N MET A 113 -4.19 26.02 7.07
CA MET A 113 -4.67 24.90 6.26
C MET A 113 -6.14 25.14 5.85
N PRO A 114 -6.72 24.34 4.92
CA PRO A 114 -8.12 24.48 4.55
C PRO A 114 -9.04 24.38 5.77
N THR A 115 -9.95 25.33 5.93
CA THR A 115 -10.90 25.46 7.06
C THR A 115 -11.55 24.14 7.49
N PRO A 116 -12.10 23.29 6.60
CA PRO A 116 -12.73 22.03 7.04
C PRO A 116 -11.71 21.07 7.69
N ARG A 117 -10.48 21.02 7.19
CA ARG A 117 -9.43 20.15 7.76
C ARG A 117 -8.90 20.68 9.08
N LEU A 118 -8.83 22.00 9.23
CA LEU A 118 -8.48 22.64 10.48
C LEU A 118 -9.53 22.29 11.55
N CYS A 119 -10.82 22.50 11.25
CA CYS A 119 -11.91 22.15 12.16
C CYS A 119 -11.86 20.68 12.56
N GLU A 120 -11.76 19.74 11.61
CA GLU A 120 -11.66 18.31 11.90
C GLU A 120 -10.47 17.98 12.83
N PHE A 121 -9.31 18.62 12.62
CA PHE A 121 -8.11 18.36 13.42
C PHE A 121 -8.19 18.95 14.82
N VAL A 122 -8.73 20.17 14.96
CA VAL A 122 -8.94 20.79 16.27
C VAL A 122 -10.02 20.02 17.04
N GLU A 123 -11.12 19.65 16.40
CA GLU A 123 -12.17 18.81 17.00
C GLU A 123 -11.63 17.46 17.49
N PHE A 124 -10.75 16.82 16.71
CA PHE A 124 -10.04 15.61 17.14
C PHE A 124 -9.24 15.83 18.44
N LEU A 125 -8.47 16.92 18.53
CA LEU A 125 -7.62 17.22 19.69
C LEU A 125 -8.41 17.57 20.94
N LEU A 126 -9.58 18.21 20.79
CA LEU A 126 -10.43 18.59 21.90
C LEU A 126 -11.33 17.44 22.37
N PHE A 127 -11.59 16.44 21.51
CA PHE A 127 -12.39 15.28 21.88
C PHE A 127 -11.58 14.23 22.63
N SER A 128 -11.73 14.23 23.96
CA SER A 128 -10.95 13.39 24.89
C SER A 128 -10.96 11.89 24.54
N GLU A 129 -12.09 11.34 24.08
CA GLU A 129 -12.18 9.91 23.74
C GLU A 129 -11.36 9.56 22.49
N SER A 130 -11.34 10.44 21.48
CA SER A 130 -10.57 10.26 20.25
C SER A 130 -9.07 10.32 20.53
N VAL A 131 -8.62 11.31 21.31
CA VAL A 131 -7.22 11.43 21.73
C VAL A 131 -6.80 10.22 22.56
N SER A 132 -7.62 9.80 23.52
CA SER A 132 -7.34 8.64 24.38
C SER A 132 -7.24 7.33 23.60
N ARG A 133 -8.05 7.17 22.56
CA ARG A 133 -8.07 5.93 21.76
C ARG A 133 -6.97 5.88 20.71
N TYR A 134 -6.63 6.99 20.07
CA TYR A 134 -5.77 7.00 18.89
C TYR A 134 -4.41 7.69 19.09
N ALA A 135 -4.30 8.72 19.95
CA ALA A 135 -3.04 9.45 20.15
C ALA A 135 -2.27 9.00 21.41
N VAL A 136 -2.97 8.74 22.52
CA VAL A 136 -2.33 8.30 23.79
C VAL A 136 -1.50 7.01 23.64
N PRO A 137 -1.93 5.96 22.91
CA PRO A 137 -1.10 4.78 22.69
C PRO A 137 0.24 5.09 22.01
N LEU A 138 0.26 6.09 21.12
CA LEU A 138 1.46 6.52 20.41
C LEU A 138 2.37 7.37 21.32
N TRP A 139 1.78 8.24 22.14
CA TRP A 139 2.55 9.03 23.11
C TRP A 139 3.19 8.17 24.19
N ARG A 140 2.51 7.12 24.66
CA ARG A 140 3.02 6.15 25.64
C ARG A 140 4.28 5.41 25.18
N ALA A 141 4.55 5.37 23.88
CA ALA A 141 5.78 4.78 23.36
C ALA A 141 7.03 5.63 23.63
N VAL A 142 6.85 6.93 23.94
CA VAL A 142 7.95 7.90 24.04
C VAL A 142 7.93 8.68 25.37
N TYR A 143 6.76 8.92 25.96
CA TYR A 143 6.59 9.71 27.19
C TYR A 143 5.91 8.92 28.29
N ASP A 144 6.24 9.27 29.54
CA ASP A 144 5.63 8.66 30.72
C ASP A 144 4.14 9.00 30.84
N ASP A 145 3.36 8.05 31.35
CA ASP A 145 1.92 8.22 31.59
C ASP A 145 1.61 9.42 32.50
N SER A 146 2.46 9.67 33.50
CA SER A 146 2.31 10.81 34.41
C SER A 146 2.44 12.15 33.68
N PHE A 147 3.36 12.25 32.72
CA PHE A 147 3.56 13.42 31.90
C PHE A 147 2.37 13.63 30.95
N ILE A 148 1.92 12.57 30.27
CA ILE A 148 0.78 12.63 29.34
C ILE A 148 -0.48 13.09 30.08
N GLN A 149 -0.78 12.50 31.23
CA GLN A 149 -1.98 12.87 32.00
C GLN A 149 -1.93 14.31 32.51
N ARG A 150 -0.80 14.73 33.11
CA ARG A 150 -0.70 16.05 33.78
C ARG A 150 -0.45 17.23 32.85
N HIS A 151 0.29 17.04 31.76
CA HIS A 151 0.74 18.15 30.92
C HIS A 151 0.12 18.16 29.53
N VAL A 152 -0.45 17.05 29.07
CA VAL A 152 -1.06 16.95 27.73
C VAL A 152 -2.56 16.88 27.83
N LEU A 153 -3.09 15.84 28.48
CA LEU A 153 -4.53 15.61 28.59
C LEU A 153 -5.20 16.64 29.51
N ALA A 154 -4.60 16.95 30.66
CA ALA A 154 -5.12 17.99 31.55
C ALA A 154 -5.09 19.38 30.89
N SER A 155 -4.06 19.68 30.10
CA SER A 155 -3.99 20.96 29.37
C SER A 155 -5.07 21.05 28.31
N LEU A 156 -5.25 20.00 27.50
CA LEU A 156 -6.32 19.92 26.50
C LEU A 156 -7.71 19.99 27.12
N SER A 157 -7.98 19.26 28.20
CA SER A 157 -9.27 19.30 28.87
C SER A 157 -9.56 20.67 29.49
N SER A 158 -8.54 21.34 30.02
CA SER A 158 -8.67 22.69 30.60
C SER A 158 -8.93 23.80 29.58
N VAL A 159 -8.70 23.51 28.30
CA VAL A 159 -8.82 24.44 27.17
C VAL A 159 -9.97 24.05 26.24
N ALA A 160 -10.54 22.86 26.40
CA ALA A 160 -11.51 22.30 25.46
C ALA A 160 -12.73 23.18 25.25
N ASP A 161 -13.37 23.67 26.32
CA ASP A 161 -14.56 24.51 26.22
C ASP A 161 -14.23 25.86 25.56
N ASP A 162 -13.15 26.51 26.01
CA ASP A 162 -12.69 27.80 25.47
C ASP A 162 -12.31 27.70 24.00
N ALA A 163 -11.55 26.67 23.60
CA ALA A 163 -11.12 26.48 22.21
C ALA A 163 -12.28 26.04 21.30
N THR A 164 -13.27 25.33 21.83
CA THR A 164 -14.48 24.99 21.06
C THR A 164 -15.26 26.25 20.72
N HIS A 165 -15.46 27.13 21.70
CA HIS A 165 -16.21 28.36 21.49
C HIS A 165 -15.44 29.41 20.68
N ASP A 166 -14.16 29.63 21.02
CA ASP A 166 -13.36 30.67 20.38
C ASP A 166 -12.90 30.28 18.99
N VAL A 167 -12.46 29.04 18.77
CA VAL A 167 -11.79 28.61 17.54
C VAL A 167 -12.76 27.84 16.65
N LEU A 168 -13.35 26.74 17.12
CA LEU A 168 -14.20 25.88 16.27
C LEU A 168 -15.48 26.58 15.82
N GLU A 169 -16.26 27.17 16.72
CA GLU A 169 -17.48 27.87 16.35
C GLU A 169 -17.21 29.05 15.40
N TRP A 170 -16.09 29.76 15.60
CA TRP A 170 -15.71 30.87 14.73
C TRP A 170 -15.42 30.40 13.29
N PHE A 171 -14.67 29.31 13.13
CA PHE A 171 -14.40 28.73 11.81
C PHE A 171 -15.64 28.09 11.17
N HIS A 172 -16.57 27.53 11.96
CA HIS A 172 -17.84 27.00 11.45
C HIS A 172 -18.81 28.11 10.99
N ARG A 173 -18.77 29.29 11.63
CA ARG A 173 -19.61 30.45 11.27
C ARG A 173 -19.07 31.23 10.06
N GLN A 174 -17.82 31.01 9.65
CA GLN A 174 -17.26 31.63 8.45
C GLN A 174 -17.94 31.04 7.20
N PRO A 175 -18.58 31.86 6.33
CA PRO A 175 -19.04 31.39 5.04
C PRO A 175 -17.81 30.92 4.27
N SER A 176 -17.84 29.69 3.79
CA SER A 176 -16.71 29.03 3.12
C SER A 176 -16.21 29.89 1.96
N LYS A 177 -15.20 30.72 2.23
CA LYS A 177 -14.42 31.36 1.18
C LYS A 177 -13.74 30.23 0.45
N SER A 178 -14.23 29.90 -0.74
CA SER A 178 -13.61 28.96 -1.66
C SER A 178 -12.13 29.32 -1.79
N GLY A 179 -11.27 28.53 -1.14
CA GLY A 179 -9.84 28.77 -1.13
C GLY A 179 -9.30 28.71 -2.54
N THR A 180 -9.02 29.87 -3.12
CA THR A 180 -8.04 30.00 -4.19
C THR A 180 -6.74 29.43 -3.61
N ALA A 181 -6.31 28.30 -4.14
CA ALA A 181 -5.04 27.70 -3.77
C ALA A 181 -3.92 28.70 -4.11
N VAL A 182 -3.47 29.45 -3.10
CA VAL A 182 -2.20 30.17 -3.17
C VAL A 182 -1.13 29.09 -3.20
N ALA A 183 -0.65 28.79 -4.40
CA ALA A 183 0.55 28.02 -4.61
C ALA A 183 1.71 28.72 -3.86
N CYS A 184 2.42 27.97 -3.03
CA CYS A 184 3.68 28.43 -2.46
C CYS A 184 4.61 28.88 -3.60
N PRO A 185 5.28 30.04 -3.49
CA PRO A 185 6.17 30.51 -4.53
C PRO A 185 7.41 29.62 -4.58
N ALA A 186 7.64 29.03 -5.75
CA ALA A 186 8.96 28.56 -6.14
C ALA A 186 9.87 29.78 -6.29
N THR A 187 11.06 29.68 -5.71
CA THR A 187 12.24 30.49 -5.98
C THR A 187 12.41 30.77 -7.48
N GLU A 188 12.36 32.03 -7.86
CA GLU A 188 13.45 32.79 -8.51
C GLU A 188 12.99 34.21 -8.85
N GLU A 189 13.97 35.07 -9.08
CA GLU A 189 13.91 36.42 -9.68
C GLU A 189 13.77 37.64 -8.75
N THR A 190 14.95 38.17 -8.44
CA THR A 190 15.24 39.59 -8.18
C THR A 190 14.93 40.48 -9.38
N ALA A 191 14.41 41.68 -9.05
CA ALA A 191 14.45 42.94 -9.80
C ALA A 191 13.52 42.99 -11.03
N ALA A 192 12.69 44.01 -11.28
CA ALA A 192 12.82 45.44 -10.99
C ALA A 192 11.51 46.21 -11.35
N LEU A 193 11.22 47.28 -10.59
CA LEU A 193 10.67 48.59 -11.01
C LEU A 193 9.21 48.74 -11.50
N ASP A 194 8.52 49.67 -10.79
CA ASP A 194 7.70 50.80 -11.29
C ASP A 194 6.37 50.50 -11.99
N SER A 195 5.32 51.32 -11.94
CA SER A 195 4.92 52.49 -11.17
C SER A 195 3.44 52.77 -11.55
N THR A 196 2.68 53.34 -10.62
CA THR A 196 1.63 54.36 -10.78
C THR A 196 0.42 54.28 -11.77
N HIS A 197 -0.71 54.75 -11.20
CA HIS A 197 -1.86 55.50 -11.76
C HIS A 197 -3.16 54.80 -12.20
N LEU A 198 -4.18 54.95 -11.33
CA LEU A 198 -5.55 55.45 -11.57
C LEU A 198 -6.05 55.52 -13.03
N THR A 199 -7.18 54.85 -13.33
CA THR A 199 -8.45 55.48 -13.77
C THR A 199 -9.54 54.43 -14.09
N LEU A 200 -10.73 54.59 -13.52
CA LEU A 200 -12.03 54.21 -14.14
C LEU A 200 -12.35 55.28 -15.20
N PRO A 201 -13.19 55.06 -16.26
CA PRO A 201 -14.52 54.41 -16.23
C PRO A 201 -14.89 53.66 -17.56
N PRO A 202 -16.13 53.68 -18.14
CA PRO A 202 -17.14 52.62 -17.98
C PRO A 202 -17.67 51.98 -19.30
N SER A 203 -18.41 50.88 -19.14
CA SER A 203 -19.55 50.37 -19.96
C SER A 203 -19.35 49.83 -21.40
N SER A 204 -19.96 48.66 -21.59
CA SER A 204 -20.54 48.08 -22.82
C SER A 204 -19.60 47.59 -23.94
N SER A 205 -19.49 46.26 -24.07
CA SER A 205 -20.14 45.52 -25.18
C SER A 205 -19.70 44.05 -25.15
N ALA A 206 -20.54 43.22 -25.76
CA ALA A 206 -20.47 41.77 -25.80
C ALA A 206 -19.10 41.21 -26.22
N VAL A 207 -18.65 40.15 -25.54
CA VAL A 207 -17.51 39.32 -25.94
C VAL A 207 -17.91 37.84 -25.85
N PRO A 208 -17.53 37.00 -26.83
CA PRO A 208 -17.93 35.61 -26.90
C PRO A 208 -17.16 34.76 -25.87
N LEU A 209 -17.84 33.74 -25.36
CA LEU A 209 -17.30 32.74 -24.44
C LEU A 209 -16.06 32.06 -25.05
N ARG A 210 -14.87 32.41 -24.54
CA ARG A 210 -13.67 31.57 -24.65
C ARG A 210 -13.84 30.36 -23.73
N PRO A 211 -13.46 29.14 -24.15
CA PRO A 211 -13.42 27.99 -23.26
C PRO A 211 -12.32 28.18 -22.23
N LEU A 212 -12.65 28.04 -20.96
CA LEU A 212 -11.68 27.96 -19.86
C LEU A 212 -10.71 26.80 -20.13
N ALA A 213 -9.43 27.13 -20.17
CA ALA A 213 -8.34 26.17 -20.15
C ALA A 213 -8.46 25.33 -18.87
N GLY A 214 -8.91 24.09 -19.01
CA GLY A 214 -8.86 23.09 -17.95
C GLY A 214 -7.41 22.91 -17.51
N SER A 215 -7.21 22.92 -16.20
CA SER A 215 -5.97 22.55 -15.54
C SER A 215 -5.45 21.24 -16.14
N ARG A 216 -4.26 21.31 -16.74
CA ARG A 216 -3.56 20.13 -17.28
C ARG A 216 -3.29 19.18 -16.12
N LEU A 217 -4.11 18.15 -16.02
CA LEU A 217 -3.82 16.99 -15.20
C LEU A 217 -2.56 16.33 -15.78
N PRO A 218 -1.59 15.93 -14.93
CA PRO A 218 -0.43 15.20 -15.43
C PRO A 218 -0.88 13.89 -16.10
N PRO A 219 -0.12 13.40 -17.10
CA PRO A 219 -0.46 12.23 -17.90
C PRO A 219 -0.86 11.01 -17.06
N ASN A 220 -1.75 10.18 -17.61
CA ASN A 220 -2.33 9.03 -16.90
C ASN A 220 -1.29 8.06 -16.32
N GLU A 221 -0.12 7.95 -16.96
CA GLU A 221 1.02 7.15 -16.52
C GLU A 221 1.55 7.55 -15.13
N VAL A 222 1.47 8.84 -14.78
CA VAL A 222 1.91 9.35 -13.46
C VAL A 222 0.85 9.07 -12.39
N ARG A 223 -0.43 8.95 -12.78
CA ARG A 223 -1.56 8.70 -11.87
C ARG A 223 -1.67 7.24 -11.46
N GLU A 224 -1.31 6.32 -12.34
CA GLU A 224 -1.28 4.88 -12.05
C GLU A 224 -0.16 4.51 -11.06
N MET A 225 0.91 5.30 -10.97
CA MET A 225 2.00 5.10 -10.01
C MET A 225 1.66 5.54 -8.56
N VAL A 226 0.57 6.26 -8.34
CA VAL A 226 0.16 6.71 -6.98
C VAL A 226 -0.58 5.59 -6.22
N PHE A 227 -1.01 4.53 -6.92
CA PHE A 227 -1.72 3.38 -6.35
C PHE A 227 -0.89 2.09 -6.28
N THR A 228 0.34 2.10 -6.77
CA THR A 228 1.28 1.00 -6.51
C THR A 228 1.82 1.13 -5.09
N VAL A 229 1.26 0.34 -4.18
CA VAL A 229 1.88 0.04 -2.87
C VAL A 229 3.32 -0.40 -3.16
N PRO A 230 4.35 0.32 -2.68
CA PRO A 230 5.71 -0.18 -2.79
C PRO A 230 5.77 -1.50 -2.05
N GLU A 231 6.13 -2.58 -2.75
CA GLU A 231 6.34 -3.89 -2.13
C GLU A 231 7.25 -3.71 -0.90
N PRO A 232 6.97 -4.40 0.21
CA PRO A 232 7.80 -4.34 1.40
C PRO A 232 9.21 -4.76 0.99
N ARG A 233 10.13 -3.79 0.97
CA ARG A 233 11.55 -4.06 0.74
C ARG A 233 11.96 -5.15 1.73
N LEU A 234 12.36 -6.30 1.19
CA LEU A 234 12.98 -7.37 1.97
C LEU A 234 14.05 -6.75 2.87
N PRO A 235 14.17 -7.20 4.14
CA PRO A 235 15.14 -6.66 5.06
C PRO A 235 16.51 -6.65 4.39
N ARG A 236 17.11 -5.47 4.33
CA ARG A 236 18.48 -5.27 3.82
C ARG A 236 19.35 -6.27 4.55
N ILE A 237 19.83 -7.29 3.83
CA ILE A 237 20.90 -8.15 4.31
C ILE A 237 22.02 -7.19 4.64
N LYS A 238 22.27 -6.99 5.94
CA LYS A 238 23.48 -6.34 6.40
C LYS A 238 24.60 -7.23 5.85
N SER A 239 25.24 -6.77 4.77
CA SER A 239 26.55 -7.27 4.41
C SER A 239 27.38 -7.11 5.67
N SER A 240 27.63 -8.24 6.33
CA SER A 240 28.70 -8.36 7.30
C SER A 240 29.89 -7.59 6.75
N PRO A 241 30.52 -6.69 7.52
CA PRO A 241 31.82 -6.19 7.11
C PRO A 241 32.68 -7.43 6.85
N ALA A 242 33.19 -7.53 5.63
CA ALA A 242 34.19 -8.53 5.31
C ALA A 242 35.33 -8.38 6.33
N PRO A 243 35.84 -9.47 6.91
CA PRO A 243 37.02 -9.37 7.76
C PRO A 243 38.11 -8.69 6.95
N ALA A 244 38.77 -7.71 7.57
CA ALA A 244 39.89 -6.99 7.02
C ALA A 244 40.85 -7.97 6.34
N ASN A 245 41.07 -7.79 5.05
CA ASN A 245 42.11 -8.49 4.31
C ASN A 245 43.43 -8.24 5.05
N ALA A 246 43.91 -9.27 5.74
CA ALA A 246 45.30 -9.33 6.16
C ALA A 246 46.16 -9.21 4.88
N PRO A 247 47.13 -8.29 4.83
CA PRO A 247 48.06 -8.24 3.71
C PRO A 247 48.95 -9.49 3.77
N LEU A 248 48.57 -10.51 3.00
CA LEU A 248 49.49 -11.59 2.64
C LEU A 248 50.60 -10.97 1.80
N LYS A 249 51.77 -10.80 2.42
CA LYS A 249 53.04 -10.51 1.76
C LYS A 249 53.24 -11.55 0.65
N ARG A 250 52.99 -11.15 -0.60
CA ARG A 250 53.46 -11.88 -1.77
C ARG A 250 54.95 -11.61 -1.90
N GLU A 251 55.75 -12.67 -1.86
CA GLU A 251 57.16 -12.60 -2.22
C GLU A 251 57.30 -12.18 -3.69
N PRO A 252 58.33 -11.39 -4.04
CA PRO A 252 58.52 -10.92 -5.40
C PRO A 252 58.83 -12.10 -6.33
N THR A 253 57.97 -12.32 -7.32
CA THR A 253 58.27 -13.08 -8.53
C THR A 253 59.54 -12.55 -9.16
N THR A 254 60.57 -13.37 -9.24
CA THR A 254 61.74 -13.14 -10.08
C THR A 254 61.29 -13.12 -11.56
N PRO A 255 61.74 -12.13 -12.35
CA PRO A 255 61.42 -12.09 -13.77
C PRO A 255 62.18 -13.20 -14.50
N VAL A 256 61.44 -13.91 -15.35
CA VAL A 256 61.96 -14.80 -16.39
C VAL A 256 62.87 -13.99 -17.30
N GLY A 257 64.18 -14.15 -17.11
CA GLY A 257 65.21 -13.62 -17.99
C GLY A 257 65.30 -14.49 -19.24
N PHE A 258 64.79 -13.96 -20.35
CA PHE A 258 65.26 -14.33 -21.68
C PHE A 258 66.75 -13.98 -21.79
N SER A 259 67.59 -14.93 -22.19
CA SER A 259 68.88 -14.64 -22.81
C SER A 259 68.90 -15.21 -24.22
N PHE A 260 68.81 -14.30 -25.18
CA PHE A 260 69.02 -14.56 -26.60
C PHE A 260 70.54 -14.61 -26.87
N HIS A 261 70.90 -15.36 -27.91
CA HIS A 261 72.25 -15.68 -28.37
C HIS A 261 73.29 -14.54 -28.35
N GLN A 262 74.54 -14.89 -28.03
CA GLN A 262 75.70 -14.26 -28.66
C GLN A 262 76.79 -15.31 -28.94
N ARG A 263 77.07 -15.50 -30.24
CA ARG A 263 78.28 -16.13 -30.82
C ARG A 263 79.50 -15.24 -30.48
N GLU A 264 80.78 -15.60 -30.54
CA GLU A 264 81.66 -16.39 -31.44
C GLU A 264 82.89 -16.79 -30.58
N ALA A 265 83.74 -17.77 -30.87
CA ALA A 265 84.49 -17.94 -32.10
C ALA A 265 85.07 -19.35 -32.24
N ALA A 266 85.15 -19.77 -33.50
CA ALA A 266 85.94 -20.89 -33.96
C ALA A 266 87.45 -20.57 -33.93
N VAL A 267 88.25 -21.62 -33.81
CA VAL A 267 89.40 -22.00 -34.66
C VAL A 267 90.46 -22.69 -33.78
N SER A 268 90.56 -24.01 -33.92
CA SER A 268 91.81 -24.61 -34.42
C SER A 268 91.54 -26.01 -34.95
N ALA A 269 91.93 -26.18 -36.20
CA ALA A 269 91.91 -27.40 -36.97
C ALA A 269 93.26 -28.12 -36.86
N ALA A 270 93.23 -29.37 -37.33
CA ALA A 270 94.34 -30.24 -37.76
C ALA A 270 95.07 -31.03 -36.66
N HIS A 271 94.78 -32.33 -36.56
CA HIS A 271 95.52 -33.44 -37.21
C HIS A 271 94.58 -34.67 -37.19
N SER A 272 94.17 -35.21 -38.36
CA SER A 272 94.77 -36.38 -39.06
C SER A 272 94.61 -37.68 -38.24
N GLU A 273 94.13 -38.83 -38.70
CA GLU A 273 93.70 -39.41 -39.99
C GLU A 273 93.16 -40.81 -39.63
N LYS A 274 92.27 -41.37 -40.48
CA LYS A 274 91.92 -42.82 -40.61
C LYS A 274 91.07 -43.42 -39.47
N ALA A 275 90.00 -44.18 -39.71
CA ALA A 275 89.52 -44.85 -40.91
C ALA A 275 88.00 -44.91 -40.91
N ALA A 276 87.47 -44.79 -42.12
CA ALA A 276 86.07 -44.92 -42.45
C ALA A 276 85.61 -46.40 -42.48
N GLU A 277 84.30 -46.57 -42.29
CA GLU A 277 83.41 -47.46 -43.07
C GLU A 277 83.64 -48.98 -43.03
N CYS A 278 82.62 -49.74 -42.59
CA CYS A 278 81.55 -50.17 -43.49
C CYS A 278 80.66 -51.23 -42.82
N SER A 279 79.35 -50.98 -42.88
CA SER A 279 78.33 -52.01 -42.84
C SER A 279 78.23 -52.70 -44.21
N THR A 280 77.73 -53.94 -44.21
CA THR A 280 76.97 -54.65 -45.28
C THR A 280 77.65 -55.75 -46.14
N SER A 281 76.83 -56.79 -46.35
CA SER A 281 76.86 -57.91 -47.33
C SER A 281 77.94 -58.98 -47.16
N ALA A 282 77.61 -60.24 -46.89
CA ALA A 282 76.85 -61.23 -47.68
C ALA A 282 77.63 -61.77 -48.89
N ASP A 283 77.90 -63.08 -48.81
CA ASP A 283 78.20 -64.06 -49.85
C ASP A 283 79.22 -63.70 -50.94
N GLN A 284 80.36 -64.41 -50.94
CA GLN A 284 80.70 -65.40 -51.98
C GLN A 284 82.09 -66.03 -51.73
N ASN A 285 82.10 -67.36 -51.75
CA ASN A 285 83.07 -68.25 -52.39
C ASN A 285 84.45 -67.67 -52.75
N THR A 286 85.56 -68.33 -52.37
CA THR A 286 86.30 -69.26 -53.26
C THR A 286 87.63 -69.70 -52.62
N ALA A 287 87.74 -71.01 -52.48
CA ALA A 287 88.90 -71.92 -52.45
C ALA A 287 90.34 -71.38 -52.52
N GLN A 288 91.22 -71.97 -51.70
CA GLN A 288 92.31 -72.91 -52.03
C GLN A 288 93.23 -73.02 -50.80
N GLY A 289 93.82 -74.13 -50.39
CA GLY A 289 93.91 -75.48 -50.91
C GLY A 289 94.91 -76.23 -50.02
N GLY A 290 94.51 -77.37 -49.50
CA GLY A 290 95.37 -78.27 -48.72
C GLY A 290 94.70 -79.64 -48.66
N ALA A 291 95.31 -80.61 -49.31
CA ALA A 291 94.67 -81.83 -49.78
C ALA A 291 94.26 -82.83 -48.69
N ARG A 292 93.28 -83.65 -49.07
CA ARG A 292 92.52 -84.67 -48.34
C ARG A 292 93.36 -85.81 -47.76
N LEU A 293 92.90 -86.32 -46.61
CA LEU A 293 92.86 -87.76 -46.33
C LEU A 293 91.42 -88.14 -45.88
N PRO A 294 90.85 -89.26 -46.35
CA PRO A 294 89.50 -89.67 -45.99
C PRO A 294 89.40 -90.12 -44.51
N PRO A 295 88.28 -89.86 -43.80
CA PRO A 295 88.16 -90.13 -42.35
C PRO A 295 88.36 -91.59 -41.94
N ALA A 296 88.18 -92.52 -42.88
CA ALA A 296 88.39 -93.96 -42.64
C ALA A 296 89.88 -94.35 -42.52
N GLN A 297 90.80 -93.61 -43.16
CA GLN A 297 92.25 -93.85 -43.05
C GLN A 297 92.86 -93.16 -41.81
N LEU A 298 92.29 -92.03 -41.36
CA LEU A 298 92.70 -91.40 -40.10
C LEU A 298 92.33 -92.25 -38.87
N ARG A 299 91.18 -92.95 -38.90
CA ARG A 299 90.77 -93.83 -37.80
C ARG A 299 91.59 -95.13 -37.71
N THR A 300 92.17 -95.60 -38.81
CA THR A 300 93.07 -96.77 -38.84
C THR A 300 94.52 -96.44 -38.50
N MET A 301 94.97 -95.19 -38.71
CA MET A 301 96.29 -94.73 -38.25
C MET A 301 96.34 -94.34 -36.76
N LEU A 302 95.19 -93.98 -36.17
CA LEU A 302 95.09 -93.65 -34.73
C LEU A 302 94.87 -94.88 -33.83
N SER A 303 94.61 -96.06 -34.40
CA SER A 303 94.41 -97.32 -33.64
C SER A 303 95.70 -98.12 -33.41
N THR A 304 96.87 -97.63 -33.84
CA THR A 304 98.16 -98.23 -33.48
C THR A 304 98.83 -97.41 -32.39
N SER A 305 98.48 -97.68 -31.14
CA SER A 305 99.18 -97.18 -29.97
C SER A 305 100.55 -97.87 -29.86
N LYS A 306 101.53 -97.43 -30.65
CA LYS A 306 102.93 -97.67 -30.30
C LYS A 306 103.23 -96.74 -29.12
N SER A 307 103.43 -97.31 -27.94
CA SER A 307 103.88 -96.56 -26.76
C SER A 307 105.27 -95.99 -27.05
N VAL A 308 105.31 -94.76 -27.54
CA VAL A 308 106.55 -93.99 -27.61
C VAL A 308 106.99 -93.77 -26.16
N PRO A 309 108.20 -94.19 -25.74
CA PRO A 309 108.69 -93.93 -24.41
C PRO A 309 108.64 -92.41 -24.17
N THR A 310 107.91 -92.00 -23.14
CA THR A 310 107.83 -90.60 -22.70
C THR A 310 109.22 -90.14 -22.30
N THR A 311 109.95 -89.57 -23.25
CA THR A 311 111.24 -88.95 -23.00
C THR A 311 110.98 -87.68 -22.20
N VAL A 312 111.90 -87.30 -21.31
CA VAL A 312 111.74 -86.13 -20.42
C VAL A 312 111.32 -84.85 -21.19
N ALA A 313 111.80 -84.67 -22.42
CA ALA A 313 111.40 -83.56 -23.29
C ALA A 313 109.91 -83.56 -23.68
N ALA A 314 109.27 -84.72 -23.81
CA ALA A 314 107.83 -84.84 -24.09
C ALA A 314 106.99 -84.36 -22.90
N LEU A 315 107.38 -84.75 -21.68
CA LEU A 315 106.73 -84.30 -20.44
C LEU A 315 106.86 -82.77 -20.26
N TRP A 316 108.01 -82.19 -20.58
CA TRP A 316 108.19 -80.72 -20.53
C TRP A 316 107.31 -79.98 -21.55
N ARG A 317 107.17 -80.52 -22.77
CA ARG A 317 106.28 -79.95 -23.79
C ARG A 317 104.82 -80.08 -23.40
N GLU A 318 104.42 -81.22 -22.82
CA GLU A 318 103.07 -81.46 -22.32
C GLU A 318 102.72 -80.54 -21.15
N ARG A 319 103.62 -80.39 -20.17
CA ARG A 319 103.45 -79.44 -19.06
C ARG A 319 103.27 -78.00 -19.55
N ARG A 320 104.07 -77.58 -20.54
CA ARG A 320 103.99 -76.22 -21.11
C ARG A 320 102.71 -76.01 -21.94
N ALA A 321 102.19 -77.06 -22.56
CA ALA A 321 100.90 -77.03 -23.25
C ALA A 321 99.74 -76.94 -22.25
N GLN A 322 99.82 -77.66 -21.12
CA GLN A 322 98.83 -77.58 -20.05
C GLN A 322 98.82 -76.20 -19.35
N GLU A 323 99.99 -75.59 -19.11
CA GLU A 323 100.08 -74.23 -18.57
C GLU A 323 99.40 -73.22 -19.51
N ARG A 324 99.64 -73.28 -20.82
CA ARG A 324 98.95 -72.43 -21.80
C ARG A 324 97.43 -72.64 -21.84
N GLN A 325 96.97 -73.87 -21.63
CA GLN A 325 95.53 -74.14 -21.55
C GLN A 325 94.90 -73.51 -20.30
N ARG A 326 95.60 -73.54 -19.16
CA ARG A 326 95.15 -72.88 -17.93
C ARG A 326 95.09 -71.36 -18.11
N ASP A 327 96.13 -70.75 -18.67
CA ASP A 327 96.17 -69.30 -18.90
C ASP A 327 95.06 -68.81 -19.85
N ASN A 328 94.70 -69.63 -20.84
CA ASN A 328 93.60 -69.33 -21.76
C ASN A 328 92.23 -69.49 -21.09
N ALA A 329 92.06 -70.50 -20.21
CA ALA A 329 90.83 -70.69 -19.45
C ALA A 329 90.61 -69.54 -18.44
N GLU A 330 91.68 -69.08 -17.78
CA GLU A 330 91.61 -67.91 -16.88
C GLU A 330 91.24 -66.62 -17.63
N ARG A 331 91.76 -66.42 -18.84
CA ARG A 331 91.38 -65.27 -19.68
C ARG A 331 89.91 -65.33 -20.12
N ALA A 332 89.41 -66.50 -20.52
CA ALA A 332 88.00 -66.68 -20.89
C ALA A 332 87.05 -66.43 -19.69
N LEU A 333 87.44 -66.83 -18.48
CA LEU A 333 86.65 -66.56 -17.27
C LEU A 333 86.61 -65.06 -16.94
N ARG A 334 87.74 -64.33 -17.08
CA ARG A 334 87.79 -62.88 -16.86
C ARG A 334 86.95 -62.10 -17.86
N GLU A 335 86.88 -62.52 -19.12
CA GLU A 335 86.02 -61.90 -20.13
C GLU A 335 84.52 -62.06 -19.80
N LEU A 336 84.13 -63.23 -19.29
CA LEU A 336 82.76 -63.48 -18.82
C LEU A 336 82.41 -62.67 -17.56
N GLU A 337 83.34 -62.53 -16.61
CA GLU A 337 83.15 -61.71 -15.40
C GLU A 337 82.87 -60.24 -15.73
N VAL A 338 83.51 -59.70 -16.76
CA VAL A 338 83.25 -58.31 -17.24
C VAL A 338 81.84 -58.19 -17.82
N THR A 339 81.37 -59.15 -18.62
CA THR A 339 80.02 -59.10 -19.23
C THR A 339 78.88 -59.31 -18.23
N VAL A 340 79.14 -59.94 -17.07
CA VAL A 340 78.12 -60.13 -16.01
C VAL A 340 78.02 -58.90 -15.07
N HIS A 341 78.99 -57.98 -15.12
CA HIS A 341 79.02 -56.76 -14.30
C HIS A 341 78.48 -55.49 -15.00
N ASP A 342 77.91 -55.59 -16.20
CA ASP A 342 77.31 -54.44 -16.89
C ASP A 342 75.94 -54.07 -16.28
N SER A 343 75.94 -53.28 -15.19
CA SER A 343 74.72 -52.75 -14.54
C SER A 343 74.04 -51.62 -15.32
N THR A 344 74.65 -51.17 -16.42
CA THR A 344 74.23 -50.00 -17.20
C THR A 344 72.91 -50.23 -17.93
N GLU A 345 72.65 -51.45 -18.43
CA GLU A 345 71.38 -51.78 -19.09
C GLU A 345 70.19 -51.73 -18.12
N PHE A 346 70.41 -52.19 -16.87
CA PHE A 346 69.38 -52.14 -15.83
C PHE A 346 69.07 -50.70 -15.38
N ASP A 347 70.09 -49.85 -15.27
CA ASP A 347 69.92 -48.45 -14.91
C ASP A 347 69.20 -47.66 -16.03
N LEU A 348 69.53 -47.92 -17.30
CA LEU A 348 68.81 -47.34 -18.45
C LEU A 348 67.35 -47.80 -18.50
N TRP A 349 67.07 -49.08 -18.25
CA TRP A 349 65.71 -49.59 -18.15
C TRP A 349 64.95 -48.94 -16.99
N ARG A 350 65.57 -48.78 -15.82
CA ARG A 350 64.98 -48.12 -14.65
C ARG A 350 64.66 -46.65 -14.96
N GLN A 351 65.57 -45.92 -15.62
CA GLN A 351 65.35 -44.54 -16.03
C GLN A 351 64.20 -44.45 -17.06
N ALA A 352 64.17 -45.34 -18.05
CA ALA A 352 63.08 -45.40 -19.03
C ALA A 352 61.72 -45.67 -18.37
N GLN A 353 61.65 -46.55 -17.36
CA GLN A 353 60.42 -46.79 -16.59
C GLN A 353 59.98 -45.56 -15.79
N LEU A 354 60.91 -44.86 -15.14
CA LEU A 354 60.60 -43.62 -14.42
C LEU A 354 60.05 -42.54 -15.38
N GLU A 355 60.66 -42.37 -16.56
CA GLU A 355 60.17 -41.45 -17.58
C GLU A 355 58.78 -41.84 -18.11
N GLU A 356 58.52 -43.14 -18.33
CA GLU A 356 57.20 -43.61 -18.74
C GLU A 356 56.13 -43.34 -17.68
N GLU A 357 56.44 -43.59 -16.41
CA GLU A 357 55.53 -43.28 -15.30
C GLU A 357 55.25 -41.78 -15.19
N GLU A 358 56.27 -40.93 -15.33
CA GLU A 358 56.11 -39.49 -15.34
C GLU A 358 55.22 -39.02 -16.50
N ARG A 359 55.46 -39.55 -17.71
CA ARG A 359 54.60 -39.27 -18.88
C ARG A 359 53.15 -39.72 -18.64
N ARG A 360 52.94 -40.89 -18.02
CA ARG A 360 51.59 -41.37 -17.66
C ARG A 360 50.91 -40.45 -16.65
N ARG A 361 51.63 -40.03 -15.60
CA ARG A 361 51.13 -39.07 -14.60
C ARG A 361 50.76 -37.73 -15.25
N GLN A 362 51.61 -37.19 -16.13
CA GLN A 362 51.32 -35.96 -16.88
C GLN A 362 50.07 -36.11 -17.75
N MET A 363 49.94 -37.23 -18.48
CA MET A 363 48.76 -37.51 -19.31
C MET A 363 47.48 -37.65 -18.49
N GLU A 364 47.53 -38.26 -17.31
CA GLU A 364 46.39 -38.35 -16.39
C GLU A 364 45.97 -36.98 -15.86
N VAL A 365 46.92 -36.12 -15.49
CA VAL A 365 46.64 -34.75 -15.05
C VAL A 365 45.95 -33.97 -16.18
N LEU A 366 46.46 -34.06 -17.41
CA LEU A 366 45.84 -33.43 -18.58
C LEU A 366 44.42 -33.97 -18.85
N ARG A 367 44.21 -35.29 -18.76
CA ARG A 367 42.87 -35.90 -18.91
C ARG A 367 41.90 -35.39 -17.84
N ARG A 368 42.32 -35.33 -16.58
CA ARG A 368 41.48 -34.79 -15.49
C ARG A 368 41.17 -33.31 -15.72
N HIS A 369 42.14 -32.54 -16.18
CA HIS A 369 41.96 -31.12 -16.51
C HIS A 369 40.96 -30.93 -17.65
N LEU A 370 41.07 -31.69 -18.74
CA LEU A 370 40.13 -31.66 -19.87
C LEU A 370 38.72 -32.07 -19.44
N CYS A 371 38.58 -33.15 -18.65
CA CYS A 371 37.29 -33.55 -18.11
C CYS A 371 36.66 -32.46 -17.22
N ALA A 372 37.47 -31.73 -16.44
CA ALA A 372 36.99 -30.62 -15.63
C ALA A 372 36.54 -29.42 -16.49
N ILE A 373 37.26 -29.11 -17.56
CA ILE A 373 36.86 -28.08 -18.53
C ILE A 373 35.55 -28.46 -19.20
N GLU A 374 35.43 -29.67 -19.74
CA GLU A 374 34.20 -30.14 -20.38
C GLU A 374 33.00 -30.13 -19.43
N ALA A 375 33.19 -30.56 -18.17
CA ALA A 375 32.14 -30.49 -17.16
C ALA A 375 31.72 -29.04 -16.89
N SER A 376 32.68 -28.11 -16.84
CA SER A 376 32.41 -26.69 -16.64
C SER A 376 31.65 -26.07 -17.82
N ASP A 377 31.99 -26.44 -19.06
CA ASP A 377 31.33 -25.94 -20.26
C ASP A 377 29.92 -26.52 -20.42
N ARG A 378 29.71 -27.80 -20.10
CA ARG A 378 28.37 -28.40 -20.02
C ARG A 378 27.51 -27.68 -18.98
N ALA A 379 28.07 -27.36 -17.82
CA ALA A 379 27.36 -26.60 -16.78
C ALA A 379 27.01 -25.17 -17.24
N ARG A 380 27.92 -24.50 -17.97
CA ARG A 380 27.64 -23.18 -18.57
C ARG A 380 26.52 -23.26 -19.61
N ALA A 381 26.58 -24.23 -20.52
CA ALA A 381 25.55 -24.42 -21.54
C ALA A 381 24.16 -24.69 -20.92
N GLN A 382 24.07 -25.51 -19.87
CA GLN A 382 22.81 -25.74 -19.15
C GLN A 382 22.28 -24.47 -18.46
N ARG A 383 23.16 -23.67 -17.87
CA ARG A 383 22.79 -22.36 -17.28
C ARG A 383 22.26 -21.40 -18.34
N GLU A 384 22.89 -21.35 -19.50
CA GLU A 384 22.42 -20.53 -20.62
C GLU A 384 21.07 -20.99 -21.15
N GLN A 385 20.87 -22.29 -21.35
CA GLN A 385 19.59 -22.85 -21.78
C GLN A 385 18.47 -22.55 -20.79
N THR A 386 18.70 -22.72 -19.49
CA THR A 386 17.72 -22.39 -18.45
C THR A 386 17.43 -20.90 -18.38
N MET A 387 18.44 -20.03 -18.52
CA MET A 387 18.24 -18.58 -18.62
C MET A 387 17.42 -18.20 -19.87
N GLN A 388 17.70 -18.78 -21.03
CA GLN A 388 16.96 -18.54 -22.26
C GLN A 388 15.50 -19.02 -22.15
N ALA A 389 15.26 -20.20 -21.57
CA ALA A 389 13.92 -20.70 -21.31
C ALA A 389 13.13 -19.76 -20.38
N ARG A 390 13.75 -19.28 -19.30
CA ARG A 390 13.15 -18.27 -18.40
C ARG A 390 12.86 -16.97 -19.14
N ARG A 391 13.76 -16.46 -19.98
CA ARG A 391 13.52 -15.26 -20.78
C ARG A 391 12.32 -15.42 -21.71
N ARG A 392 12.20 -16.57 -22.40
CA ARG A 392 11.05 -16.88 -23.27
C ARG A 392 9.74 -16.97 -22.48
N GLN A 393 9.77 -17.58 -21.29
CA GLN A 393 8.60 -17.65 -20.41
C GLN A 393 8.17 -16.26 -19.92
N ILE A 394 9.12 -15.42 -19.49
CA ILE A 394 8.85 -14.04 -19.08
C ILE A 394 8.28 -13.23 -20.24
N GLN A 395 8.79 -13.40 -21.46
CA GLN A 395 8.24 -12.75 -22.66
C GLN A 395 6.80 -13.19 -22.93
N ARG A 396 6.49 -14.49 -22.85
CA ARG A 396 5.12 -15.00 -23.00
C ARG A 396 4.17 -14.43 -21.95
N MET A 397 4.60 -14.42 -20.69
CA MET A 397 3.84 -13.83 -19.57
C MET A 397 3.58 -12.33 -19.80
N ARG A 398 4.57 -11.57 -20.28
CA ARG A 398 4.41 -10.15 -20.60
C ARG A 398 3.39 -9.93 -21.72
N VAL A 399 3.45 -10.73 -22.79
CA VAL A 399 2.50 -10.63 -23.90
C VAL A 399 1.08 -10.97 -23.44
N GLN A 400 0.91 -12.03 -22.63
CA GLN A 400 -0.38 -12.41 -22.04
C GLN A 400 -0.94 -11.30 -21.15
N TYR A 401 -0.11 -10.78 -20.24
CA TYR A 401 -0.49 -9.67 -19.37
C TYR A 401 -0.91 -8.42 -20.16
N HIS A 402 -0.18 -8.07 -21.23
CA HIS A 402 -0.58 -6.96 -22.10
C HIS A 402 -1.89 -7.22 -22.84
N ALA A 403 -2.15 -8.45 -23.29
CA ALA A 403 -3.40 -8.81 -23.93
C ALA A 403 -4.59 -8.74 -22.94
N GLU A 404 -4.42 -9.24 -21.72
CA GLU A 404 -5.43 -9.16 -20.65
C GLU A 404 -5.70 -7.69 -20.26
N MET A 405 -4.65 -6.88 -20.12
CA MET A 405 -4.80 -5.45 -19.87
C MET A 405 -5.57 -4.74 -20.98
N GLN A 406 -5.33 -5.09 -22.25
CA GLN A 406 -6.08 -4.53 -23.37
C GLN A 406 -7.54 -5.01 -23.39
N ALA A 407 -7.80 -6.28 -23.07
CA ALA A 407 -9.17 -6.81 -22.95
C ALA A 407 -9.94 -6.07 -21.84
N ASN A 408 -9.34 -5.93 -20.66
CA ASN A 408 -9.94 -5.19 -19.55
C ASN A 408 -10.22 -3.72 -19.90
N ARG A 409 -9.31 -3.06 -20.63
CA ARG A 409 -9.55 -1.68 -21.11
C ARG A 409 -10.76 -1.61 -22.05
N ARG A 410 -10.88 -2.55 -22.98
CA ARG A 410 -12.04 -2.61 -23.89
C ARG A 410 -13.34 -2.86 -23.12
N GLU A 411 -13.33 -3.76 -22.14
CA GLU A 411 -14.50 -4.03 -21.29
C GLU A 411 -14.91 -2.79 -20.48
N GLN A 412 -13.93 -2.04 -19.94
CA GLN A 412 -14.20 -0.78 -19.25
C GLN A 412 -14.77 0.27 -20.19
N GLU A 413 -14.23 0.41 -21.41
CA GLU A 413 -14.78 1.32 -22.42
C GLU A 413 -16.21 0.94 -22.81
N HIS A 414 -16.50 -0.35 -22.97
CA HIS A 414 -17.86 -0.84 -23.25
C HIS A 414 -18.82 -0.52 -22.10
N ALA A 415 -18.44 -0.80 -20.85
CA ALA A 415 -19.26 -0.50 -19.69
C ALA A 415 -19.52 1.02 -19.53
N LEU A 416 -18.53 1.86 -19.84
CA LEU A 416 -18.70 3.31 -19.84
C LEU A 416 -19.68 3.77 -20.92
N ARG A 417 -19.61 3.21 -22.13
CA ARG A 417 -20.56 3.51 -23.21
C ARG A 417 -21.98 3.10 -22.85
N GLU A 418 -22.17 1.91 -22.30
CA GLU A 418 -23.48 1.45 -21.82
C GLU A 418 -24.04 2.39 -20.75
N HIS A 419 -23.19 2.82 -19.80
CA HIS A 419 -23.58 3.79 -18.79
C HIS A 419 -23.94 5.16 -19.39
N GLU A 420 -23.16 5.66 -20.35
CA GLU A 420 -23.45 6.90 -21.06
C GLU A 420 -24.78 6.83 -21.81
N GLU A 421 -25.05 5.74 -22.51
CA GLU A 421 -26.31 5.49 -23.20
C GLU A 421 -27.49 5.46 -22.21
N HIS A 422 -27.35 4.75 -21.08
CA HIS A 422 -28.37 4.75 -20.04
C HIS A 422 -28.62 6.14 -19.45
N VAL A 423 -27.57 6.92 -19.21
CA VAL A 423 -27.70 8.31 -18.71
C VAL A 423 -28.38 9.20 -19.75
N GLN A 424 -28.04 9.06 -21.04
CA GLN A 424 -28.68 9.80 -22.11
C GLN A 424 -30.18 9.45 -22.23
N GLN A 425 -30.53 8.16 -22.15
CA GLN A 425 -31.92 7.70 -22.12
C GLN A 425 -32.67 8.29 -20.92
N LEU A 426 -32.09 8.24 -19.72
CA LEU A 426 -32.67 8.84 -18.50
C LEU A 426 -32.89 10.35 -18.67
N ARG A 427 -31.90 11.08 -19.20
CA ARG A 427 -32.04 12.52 -19.47
C ARG A 427 -33.16 12.81 -20.47
N SER A 428 -33.25 12.03 -21.53
CA SER A 428 -34.32 12.19 -22.54
C SER A 428 -35.71 11.88 -21.98
N ASN A 429 -35.82 10.89 -21.08
CA ASN A 429 -37.08 10.57 -20.42
C ASN A 429 -37.48 11.66 -19.42
N LEU A 430 -36.52 12.19 -18.65
CA LEU A 430 -36.76 13.31 -17.74
C LEU A 430 -37.19 14.57 -18.50
N SER A 431 -36.54 14.92 -19.62
CA SER A 431 -36.93 16.09 -20.41
C SER A 431 -38.34 15.95 -20.98
N ARG A 432 -38.71 14.77 -21.50
CA ARG A 432 -40.08 14.46 -21.95
C ARG A 432 -41.10 14.56 -20.82
N ASN A 433 -40.79 13.98 -19.66
CA ASN A 433 -41.68 14.03 -18.50
C ASN A 433 -41.87 15.46 -17.97
N CYS A 434 -40.81 16.26 -17.93
CA CYS A 434 -40.89 17.67 -17.56
C CYS A 434 -41.74 18.46 -18.55
N ALA A 435 -41.55 18.27 -19.86
CA ALA A 435 -42.36 18.93 -20.88
C ALA A 435 -43.84 18.57 -20.74
N ALA A 436 -44.16 17.28 -20.58
CA ALA A 436 -45.54 16.82 -20.38
C ALA A 436 -46.18 17.37 -19.09
N ALA A 437 -45.39 17.51 -18.01
CA ALA A 437 -45.87 18.10 -16.76
C ALA A 437 -46.17 19.60 -16.92
N VAL A 438 -45.30 20.34 -17.62
CA VAL A 438 -45.51 21.77 -17.91
C VAL A 438 -46.75 21.97 -18.77
N GLU A 439 -46.96 21.14 -19.79
CA GLU A 439 -48.17 21.19 -20.64
C GLU A 439 -49.44 20.91 -19.83
N LYS A 440 -49.44 19.92 -18.93
CA LYS A 440 -50.57 19.64 -18.04
C LYS A 440 -50.90 20.82 -17.13
N VAL A 441 -49.88 21.41 -16.49
CA VAL A 441 -50.07 22.58 -15.62
C VAL A 441 -50.56 23.79 -16.42
N ALA A 442 -50.08 23.98 -17.65
CA ALA A 442 -50.57 25.04 -18.52
C ALA A 442 -52.06 24.83 -18.88
N ALA A 443 -52.45 23.60 -19.24
CA ALA A 443 -53.83 23.25 -19.53
C ALA A 443 -54.75 23.46 -18.31
N GLU A 444 -54.33 23.02 -17.12
CA GLU A 444 -55.06 23.24 -15.86
C GLU A 444 -55.22 24.74 -15.55
N LYS A 445 -54.16 25.54 -15.72
CA LYS A 445 -54.23 27.00 -15.53
C LYS A 445 -55.19 27.66 -16.53
N CYS A 446 -55.17 27.24 -17.80
CA CYS A 446 -56.11 27.74 -18.80
C CYS A 446 -57.56 27.37 -18.46
N ALA A 447 -57.81 26.14 -18.01
CA ALA A 447 -59.14 25.70 -17.57
C ALA A 447 -59.63 26.48 -16.35
N LEU A 448 -58.78 26.67 -15.33
CA LEU A 448 -59.10 27.48 -14.16
C LEU A 448 -59.34 28.95 -14.54
N ALA A 449 -58.54 29.52 -15.44
CA ALA A 449 -58.73 30.89 -15.91
C ALA A 449 -60.05 31.05 -16.68
N ALA A 450 -60.48 30.04 -17.43
CA ALA A 450 -61.80 30.02 -18.07
C ALA A 450 -62.92 29.97 -17.03
N GLN A 451 -62.83 29.08 -16.03
CA GLN A 451 -63.81 28.99 -14.93
C GLN A 451 -63.94 30.30 -14.17
N VAL A 452 -62.82 30.96 -13.83
CA VAL A 452 -62.84 32.26 -13.14
C VAL A 452 -63.49 33.35 -14.01
N LYS A 453 -63.30 33.31 -15.33
CA LYS A 453 -63.99 34.24 -16.24
C LYS A 453 -65.48 33.99 -16.23
N ASP A 454 -65.92 32.74 -16.36
CA ASP A 454 -67.33 32.36 -16.34
C ASP A 454 -67.98 32.75 -15.01
N GLU A 455 -67.34 32.47 -13.88
CA GLU A 455 -67.80 32.90 -12.55
C GLU A 455 -67.86 34.43 -12.44
N SER A 456 -66.87 35.15 -12.98
CA SER A 456 -66.87 36.61 -12.96
C SER A 456 -68.00 37.20 -13.81
N GLU A 457 -68.33 36.58 -14.95
CA GLU A 457 -69.43 36.99 -15.81
C GLU A 457 -70.78 36.70 -15.17
N GLN A 458 -70.94 35.53 -14.52
CA GLN A 458 -72.12 35.20 -13.74
C GLN A 458 -72.33 36.19 -12.58
N LEU A 459 -71.26 36.56 -11.86
CA LEU A 459 -71.34 37.55 -10.79
C LEU A 459 -71.68 38.95 -11.31
N ARG A 460 -71.17 39.35 -12.48
CA ARG A 460 -71.56 40.62 -13.10
C ARG A 460 -73.03 40.62 -13.53
N ALA A 461 -73.52 39.53 -14.12
CA ALA A 461 -74.92 39.38 -14.50
C ALA A 461 -75.84 39.44 -13.26
N ALA A 462 -75.52 38.67 -12.21
CA ALA A 462 -76.26 38.69 -10.96
C ALA A 462 -76.25 40.07 -10.28
N ALA A 463 -75.14 40.81 -10.36
CA ALA A 463 -75.06 42.17 -9.85
C ALA A 463 -75.96 43.14 -10.65
N GLN A 464 -76.01 43.01 -11.98
CA GLN A 464 -76.90 43.79 -12.84
C GLN A 464 -78.38 43.50 -12.54
N GLU A 465 -78.76 42.22 -12.44
CA GLU A 465 -80.12 41.81 -12.06
C GLU A 465 -80.50 42.37 -10.67
N ALA A 466 -79.58 42.30 -9.69
CA ALA A 466 -79.82 42.87 -8.37
C ALA A 466 -79.98 44.39 -8.39
N GLU A 467 -79.24 45.10 -9.25
CA GLU A 467 -79.43 46.54 -9.47
C GLU A 467 -80.79 46.84 -10.11
N GLU A 468 -81.22 46.06 -11.10
CA GLU A 468 -82.54 46.20 -11.72
C GLU A 468 -83.67 45.91 -10.73
N HIS A 469 -83.53 44.88 -9.89
CA HIS A 469 -84.44 44.60 -8.78
C HIS A 469 -84.47 45.76 -7.77
N ARG A 470 -83.34 46.38 -7.46
CA ARG A 470 -83.31 47.59 -6.61
C ARG A 470 -84.01 48.77 -7.26
N ARG A 471 -83.81 49.01 -8.56
CA ARG A 471 -84.47 50.11 -9.30
C ARG A 471 -85.97 49.90 -9.39
N THR A 472 -86.43 48.69 -9.71
CA THR A 472 -87.86 48.35 -9.74
C THR A 472 -88.48 48.46 -8.35
N HIS A 473 -87.81 47.99 -7.31
CA HIS A 473 -88.27 48.15 -5.93
C HIS A 473 -88.32 49.61 -5.49
N GLN A 474 -87.34 50.44 -5.87
CA GLN A 474 -87.36 51.89 -5.63
C GLN A 474 -88.55 52.57 -6.32
N VAL A 475 -88.85 52.21 -7.56
CA VAL A 475 -90.03 52.74 -8.28
C VAL A 475 -91.32 52.33 -7.58
N LEU A 476 -91.45 51.07 -7.17
CA LEU A 476 -92.61 50.59 -6.41
C LEU A 476 -92.75 51.32 -5.07
N LEU A 477 -91.65 51.52 -4.33
CA LEU A 477 -91.62 52.30 -3.10
C LEU A 477 -92.04 53.76 -3.33
N ILE A 478 -91.59 54.40 -4.42
CA ILE A 478 -92.00 55.77 -4.75
C ILE A 478 -93.50 55.83 -5.05
N GLN A 479 -94.02 54.86 -5.80
CA GLN A 479 -95.47 54.75 -6.06
C GLN A 479 -96.25 54.53 -4.77
N GLU A 480 -95.76 53.67 -3.87
CA GLU A 480 -96.37 53.44 -2.57
C GLU A 480 -96.30 54.70 -1.70
N ILE A 481 -95.19 55.43 -1.69
CA ILE A 481 -95.07 56.72 -1.00
C ILE A 481 -96.06 57.74 -1.59
N HIS A 482 -96.26 57.77 -2.91
CA HIS A 482 -97.25 58.65 -3.53
C HIS A 482 -98.67 58.28 -3.12
N LEU A 483 -99.04 56.99 -3.19
CA LEU A 483 -100.33 56.49 -2.73
C LEU A 483 -100.53 56.72 -1.23
N LEU A 484 -99.49 56.54 -0.41
CA LEU A 484 -99.53 56.84 1.01
C LEU A 484 -99.66 58.34 1.26
N ARG A 485 -99.01 59.20 0.47
CA ARG A 485 -99.19 60.66 0.55
C ARG A 485 -100.58 61.10 0.13
N GLU A 486 -101.16 60.48 -0.89
CA GLU A 486 -102.54 60.72 -1.32
C GLU A 486 -103.52 60.24 -0.25
N ARG A 487 -103.39 59.00 0.22
CA ARG A 487 -104.15 58.49 1.37
C ARG A 487 -103.92 59.30 2.62
N LEU A 488 -102.74 59.85 2.86
CA LEU A 488 -102.48 60.75 3.98
C LEU A 488 -103.15 62.08 3.74
N ARG A 489 -103.18 62.65 2.53
CA ARG A 489 -103.95 63.87 2.22
C ARG A 489 -105.45 63.62 2.41
N GLU A 490 -105.96 62.50 1.94
CA GLU A 490 -107.34 62.07 2.15
C GLU A 490 -107.62 61.82 3.63
N LYS A 491 -106.72 61.17 4.36
CA LYS A 491 -106.80 60.99 5.81
C LYS A 491 -106.60 62.29 6.57
N HIS A 492 -105.84 63.28 6.10
CA HIS A 492 -105.72 64.59 6.73
C HIS A 492 -106.95 65.45 6.44
N ALA A 493 -107.56 65.28 5.27
CA ALA A 493 -108.87 65.85 4.97
C ALA A 493 -109.96 65.18 5.82
N ALA A 494 -109.92 63.85 5.93
CA ALA A 494 -110.83 63.05 6.76
C ALA A 494 -110.60 63.33 8.26
N MET A 495 -109.37 63.35 8.76
CA MET A 495 -108.96 63.82 10.10
C MET A 495 -109.21 65.31 10.28
N GLY A 496 -109.30 66.12 9.22
CA GLY A 496 -109.73 67.51 9.29
C GLY A 496 -111.25 67.62 9.41
N THR A 497 -112.00 66.67 8.85
CA THR A 497 -113.44 66.51 9.05
C THR A 497 -113.77 65.77 10.36
N GLU A 498 -112.91 64.85 10.80
CA GLU A 498 -113.01 64.05 12.01
C GLU A 498 -112.37 64.77 13.19
N ARG A 499 -111.42 65.69 13.05
CA ARG A 499 -111.10 66.67 14.12
C ARG A 499 -112.23 67.66 14.27
N ARG A 500 -112.86 68.08 13.15
CA ARG A 500 -114.08 68.90 13.23
C ARG A 500 -115.27 68.15 13.83
N ARG A 501 -115.36 66.82 13.63
CA ARG A 501 -116.35 65.96 14.30
C ARG A 501 -115.94 65.49 15.69
N ALA A 502 -114.67 65.25 15.99
CA ALA A 502 -114.16 64.78 17.29
C ALA A 502 -113.90 65.94 18.28
N TRP A 503 -113.78 67.17 17.78
CA TRP A 503 -114.02 68.36 18.62
C TRP A 503 -115.51 68.54 18.93
N ALA A 504 -116.41 67.95 18.13
CA ALA A 504 -117.84 67.87 18.45
C ALA A 504 -118.21 66.61 19.26
N ASP A 505 -117.47 65.49 19.08
CA ASP A 505 -117.69 64.14 19.60
C ASP A 505 -116.38 63.62 20.22
N GLY A 506 -115.98 64.13 21.39
CA GLY A 506 -114.69 63.81 22.04
C GLY A 506 -114.59 62.40 22.63
N GLU A 507 -114.52 61.34 21.80
CA GLU A 507 -114.61 59.96 22.31
C GLU A 507 -113.33 59.09 22.27
N VAL A 508 -112.31 59.42 21.47
CA VAL A 508 -111.13 58.52 21.31
C VAL A 508 -110.03 58.76 22.35
N ASP A 509 -109.72 60.01 22.72
CA ASP A 509 -108.87 60.28 23.91
C ASP A 509 -109.54 59.79 25.21
N ALA A 510 -110.87 59.62 25.18
CA ALA A 510 -111.62 59.03 26.26
C ALA A 510 -111.51 57.50 26.31
N ALA A 511 -110.94 56.78 25.35
CA ALA A 511 -110.80 55.31 25.42
C ALA A 511 -109.56 54.88 26.25
N LEU A 512 -108.41 55.52 26.02
CA LEU A 512 -107.21 55.31 26.86
C LEU A 512 -107.35 55.95 28.26
N GLY A 513 -108.19 56.98 28.39
CA GLY A 513 -108.58 57.57 29.68
C GLY A 513 -109.71 56.82 30.42
N ARG A 514 -110.40 55.87 29.76
CA ARG A 514 -111.44 55.02 30.37
C ARG A 514 -110.93 53.66 30.83
N MET A 515 -109.74 53.24 30.39
CA MET A 515 -109.10 52.04 30.92
C MET A 515 -108.64 52.29 32.35
N SER A 516 -108.99 51.38 33.25
CA SER A 516 -108.57 51.51 34.64
C SER A 516 -107.05 51.31 34.73
N GLN A 517 -106.41 51.94 35.71
CA GLN A 517 -104.96 51.85 35.90
C GLN A 517 -104.45 50.40 36.06
N ALA A 518 -105.35 49.47 36.44
CA ALA A 518 -105.06 48.03 36.50
C ALA A 518 -104.93 47.40 35.11
N GLU A 519 -105.82 47.71 34.17
CA GLU A 519 -105.78 47.14 32.81
C GLU A 519 -104.55 47.60 32.01
N LEU A 520 -104.07 48.82 32.28
CA LEU A 520 -102.81 49.34 31.75
C LEU A 520 -101.58 48.64 32.33
N ARG A 521 -101.63 48.24 33.62
CA ARG A 521 -100.57 47.45 34.25
C ARG A 521 -100.55 46.02 33.71
N ASP A 522 -101.72 45.40 33.57
CA ASP A 522 -101.85 44.05 32.99
C ASP A 522 -101.36 44.01 31.53
N ALA A 523 -101.63 45.05 30.75
CA ALA A 523 -101.12 45.16 29.38
C ALA A 523 -99.60 45.34 29.31
N LEU A 524 -99.01 46.07 30.27
CA LEU A 524 -97.56 46.21 30.40
C LEU A 524 -96.89 44.93 30.90
N GLU A 525 -97.51 44.21 31.82
CA GLU A 525 -97.02 42.92 32.32
C GLU A 525 -96.99 41.87 31.20
N ARG A 526 -98.05 41.78 30.38
CA ARG A 526 -98.08 40.89 29.20
C ARG A 526 -96.97 41.20 28.20
N LEU A 527 -96.71 42.48 27.93
CA LEU A 527 -95.60 42.89 27.05
C LEU A 527 -94.22 42.57 27.64
N CYS A 528 -94.06 42.72 28.96
CA CYS A 528 -92.82 42.33 29.65
C CYS A 528 -92.58 40.81 29.58
N GLU A 529 -93.63 39.99 29.73
CA GLU A 529 -93.57 38.53 29.61
C GLU A 529 -93.25 38.08 28.17
N GLU A 530 -93.83 38.73 27.16
CA GLU A 530 -93.52 38.48 25.74
C GLU A 530 -92.05 38.81 25.41
N VAL A 531 -91.51 39.91 25.96
CA VAL A 531 -90.09 40.25 25.78
C VAL A 531 -89.19 39.26 26.53
N ALA A 532 -89.56 38.83 27.74
CA ALA A 532 -88.79 37.84 28.51
C ALA A 532 -88.71 36.48 27.80
N THR A 533 -89.84 35.98 27.29
CA THR A 533 -89.89 34.71 26.55
C THR A 533 -89.13 34.79 25.22
N ALA A 534 -89.16 35.92 24.53
CA ALA A 534 -88.36 36.16 23.34
C ALA A 534 -86.85 36.15 23.65
N GLU A 535 -86.41 36.76 24.77
CA GLU A 535 -85.01 36.72 25.20
C GLU A 535 -84.54 35.31 25.58
N GLU A 536 -85.36 34.54 26.30
CA GLU A 536 -85.04 33.16 26.67
C GLU A 536 -84.88 32.27 25.44
N SER A 537 -85.76 32.40 24.44
CA SER A 537 -85.65 31.67 23.17
C SER A 537 -84.36 32.02 22.42
N ARG A 538 -83.91 33.28 22.49
CA ARG A 538 -82.63 33.72 21.92
C ARG A 538 -81.45 33.13 22.69
N ARG A 539 -81.50 33.09 24.03
CA ARG A 539 -80.45 32.48 24.86
C ARG A 539 -80.31 30.99 24.59
N GLN A 540 -81.44 30.27 24.43
CA GLN A 540 -81.46 28.85 24.07
C GLN A 540 -80.83 28.60 22.69
N ARG A 541 -81.20 29.37 21.66
CA ARG A 541 -80.57 29.27 20.33
C ARG A 541 -79.07 29.51 20.36
N VAL A 542 -78.60 30.48 21.14
CA VAL A 542 -77.16 30.75 21.31
C VAL A 542 -76.46 29.60 22.03
N ALA A 543 -77.08 29.00 23.05
CA ALA A 543 -76.55 27.85 23.76
C ALA A 543 -76.43 26.61 22.85
N GLU A 544 -77.44 26.32 22.04
CA GLU A 544 -77.43 25.23 21.06
C GLU A 544 -76.38 25.42 19.96
N VAL A 545 -76.19 26.66 19.49
CA VAL A 545 -75.12 26.96 18.53
C VAL A 545 -73.75 26.73 19.17
N ARG A 546 -73.57 27.15 20.42
CA ARG A 546 -72.32 26.95 21.17
C ARG A 546 -72.02 25.46 21.40
N SER A 547 -73.02 24.65 21.80
CA SER A 547 -72.82 23.21 21.98
C SER A 547 -72.44 22.52 20.67
N ARG A 548 -73.13 22.83 19.56
CA ARG A 548 -72.78 22.31 18.23
C ARG A 548 -71.38 22.72 17.77
N THR A 549 -70.92 23.93 18.12
CA THR A 549 -69.53 24.34 17.81
C THR A 549 -68.50 23.63 18.67
N GLN A 550 -68.80 23.37 19.95
CA GLN A 550 -67.94 22.60 20.84
C GLN A 550 -67.82 21.15 20.38
N GLU A 551 -68.92 20.49 20.03
CA GLU A 551 -68.92 19.12 19.49
C GLU A 551 -68.11 19.00 18.20
N LYS A 552 -68.20 20.00 17.30
CA LYS A 552 -67.36 20.06 16.09
C LYS A 552 -65.88 20.22 16.43
N HIS A 553 -65.54 21.05 17.41
CA HIS A 553 -64.16 21.23 17.87
C HIS A 553 -63.59 19.94 18.46
N GLU A 554 -64.34 19.29 19.37
CA GLU A 554 -63.93 18.01 19.97
C GLU A 554 -63.78 16.90 18.92
N ARG A 555 -64.65 16.87 17.90
CA ARG A 555 -64.53 15.92 16.79
C ARG A 555 -63.23 16.13 16.02
N LEU A 556 -62.90 17.38 15.68
CA LEU A 556 -61.65 17.72 14.98
C LEU A 556 -60.41 17.43 15.84
N GLU A 557 -60.48 17.65 17.15
CA GLU A 557 -59.41 17.28 18.08
C GLU A 557 -59.17 15.77 18.09
N ARG A 558 -60.24 14.96 18.16
CA ARG A 558 -60.14 13.49 18.10
C ARG A 558 -59.54 13.02 16.76
N GLU A 559 -59.93 13.63 15.64
CA GLU A 559 -59.37 13.33 14.32
C GLU A 559 -57.88 13.71 14.24
N CYS A 560 -57.48 14.86 14.78
CA CYS A 560 -56.07 15.27 14.85
C CYS A 560 -55.22 14.33 15.73
N ILE A 561 -55.76 13.89 16.87
CA ILE A 561 -55.06 12.92 17.75
C ILE A 561 -54.88 11.59 17.02
N ARG A 562 -55.93 11.07 16.36
CA ARG A 562 -55.86 9.83 15.56
C ARG A 562 -54.82 9.91 14.44
N GLU A 563 -54.75 11.02 13.71
CA GLU A 563 -53.75 11.21 12.66
C GLU A 563 -52.32 11.30 13.21
N ARG A 564 -52.13 11.95 14.36
CA ARG A 564 -50.83 11.97 15.06
C ARG A 564 -50.41 10.58 15.51
N GLU A 565 -51.33 9.78 16.05
CA GLU A 565 -51.07 8.39 16.44
C GLU A 565 -50.75 7.50 15.24
N LYS A 566 -51.50 7.63 14.14
CA LYS A 566 -51.23 6.92 12.88
C LYS A 566 -49.83 7.25 12.36
N LYS A 567 -49.44 8.53 12.36
CA LYS A 567 -48.07 8.95 11.98
C LYS A 567 -47.01 8.39 12.94
N ARG A 568 -47.27 8.34 14.25
CA ARG A 568 -46.36 7.70 15.23
C ARG A 568 -46.21 6.20 14.94
N ARG A 569 -47.30 5.48 14.69
CA ARG A 569 -47.28 4.05 14.33
C ARG A 569 -46.50 3.79 13.04
N ILE A 570 -46.69 4.61 12.01
CA ILE A 570 -45.92 4.51 10.76
C ILE A 570 -44.42 4.74 11.00
N ARG A 571 -44.06 5.76 11.80
CA ARG A 571 -42.66 6.01 12.16
C ARG A 571 -42.04 4.84 12.93
N GLN A 572 -42.77 4.27 13.89
CA GLN A 572 -42.32 3.09 14.64
C GLN A 572 -42.17 1.86 13.74
N ALA A 573 -43.12 1.61 12.83
CA ALA A 573 -43.03 0.52 11.87
C ALA A 573 -41.83 0.69 10.91
N ASN A 574 -41.59 1.90 10.41
CA ASN A 574 -40.44 2.21 9.56
C ASN A 574 -39.10 2.04 10.31
N LEU A 575 -39.05 2.43 11.59
CA LEU A 575 -37.87 2.19 12.43
C LEU A 575 -37.64 0.69 12.64
N ALA A 576 -38.70 -0.07 12.95
CA ALA A 576 -38.62 -1.52 13.12
C ALA A 576 -38.16 -2.21 11.82
N GLN A 577 -38.69 -1.83 10.66
CA GLN A 577 -38.25 -2.34 9.36
C GLN A 577 -36.78 -2.01 9.08
N ARG A 578 -36.32 -0.80 9.38
CA ARG A 578 -34.90 -0.42 9.23
C ARG A 578 -33.99 -1.23 10.14
N MET A 579 -34.40 -1.47 11.38
CA MET A 579 -33.64 -2.30 12.32
C MET A 579 -33.61 -3.76 11.87
N ALA A 580 -34.75 -4.31 11.40
CA ALA A 580 -34.81 -5.66 10.85
C ALA A 580 -33.93 -5.82 9.60
N HIS A 581 -33.93 -4.84 8.69
CA HIS A 581 -33.06 -4.85 7.52
C HIS A 581 -31.58 -4.77 7.89
N ARG A 582 -31.21 -3.91 8.84
CA ARG A 582 -29.83 -3.84 9.37
C ARG A 582 -29.40 -5.17 9.99
N ALA A 583 -30.26 -5.78 10.81
CA ALA A 583 -30.00 -7.08 11.41
C ALA A 583 -29.86 -8.19 10.36
N ALA A 584 -30.67 -8.17 9.29
CA ALA A 584 -30.55 -9.11 8.18
C ALA A 584 -29.21 -8.96 7.44
N VAL A 585 -28.80 -7.72 7.13
CA VAL A 585 -27.51 -7.44 6.48
C VAL A 585 -26.33 -7.85 7.38
N GLU A 586 -26.42 -7.62 8.68
CA GLU A 586 -25.40 -8.07 9.64
C GLU A 586 -25.35 -9.61 9.72
N ALA A 587 -26.50 -10.29 9.74
CA ALA A 587 -26.56 -11.75 9.70
C ALA A 587 -25.95 -12.32 8.41
N GLU A 588 -26.23 -11.71 7.25
CA GLU A 588 -25.61 -12.10 5.97
C GLU A 588 -24.09 -11.91 6.00
N ARG A 589 -23.59 -10.79 6.56
CA ARG A 589 -22.15 -10.57 6.72
C ARG A 589 -21.51 -11.62 7.61
N ILE A 590 -22.13 -11.94 8.75
CA ILE A 590 -21.65 -12.98 9.66
C ILE A 590 -21.67 -14.35 8.96
N GLN A 591 -22.69 -14.65 8.14
CA GLN A 591 -22.73 -15.89 7.36
C GLN A 591 -21.59 -15.96 6.32
N VAL A 592 -21.31 -14.87 5.62
CA VAL A 592 -20.18 -14.82 4.66
C VAL A 592 -18.84 -14.96 5.39
N GLU A 593 -18.67 -14.33 6.54
CA GLU A 593 -17.46 -14.45 7.36
C GLU A 593 -17.28 -15.87 7.92
N THR A 594 -18.34 -16.48 8.44
CA THR A 594 -18.30 -17.86 8.94
C THR A 594 -18.02 -18.86 7.80
N ALA A 595 -18.58 -18.67 6.61
CA ALA A 595 -18.26 -19.48 5.43
C ALA A 595 -16.79 -19.32 5.01
N ARG A 596 -16.23 -18.10 5.04
CA ARG A 596 -14.81 -17.86 4.76
C ARG A 596 -13.90 -18.51 5.80
N MET A 597 -14.27 -18.44 7.07
CA MET A 597 -13.56 -19.11 8.16
C MET A 597 -13.59 -20.63 7.99
N ALA A 598 -14.74 -21.21 7.66
CA ALA A 598 -14.87 -22.64 7.39
C ALA A 598 -13.98 -23.09 6.22
N GLN A 599 -13.97 -22.35 5.10
CA GLN A 599 -13.07 -22.61 3.97
C GLN A 599 -11.59 -22.51 4.35
N PHE A 600 -11.24 -21.60 5.27
CA PHE A 600 -9.87 -21.47 5.75
C PHE A 600 -9.47 -22.65 6.66
N HIS A 601 -10.38 -23.10 7.54
CA HIS A 601 -10.19 -24.29 8.35
C HIS A 601 -10.00 -25.53 7.48
N GLU A 602 -10.84 -25.73 6.46
CA GLU A 602 -10.72 -26.85 5.51
C GLU A 602 -9.37 -26.81 4.74
N LYS A 603 -8.92 -25.61 4.32
CA LYS A 603 -7.59 -25.43 3.70
C LYS A 603 -6.44 -25.72 4.65
N LEU A 604 -6.58 -25.43 5.94
CA LEU A 604 -5.57 -25.77 6.94
C LEU A 604 -5.56 -27.27 7.23
N GLU A 605 -6.74 -27.89 7.34
CA GLU A 605 -6.88 -29.33 7.55
C GLU A 605 -6.29 -30.13 6.38
N THR A 606 -6.61 -29.76 5.15
CA THR A 606 -6.03 -30.37 3.94
C THR A 606 -4.51 -30.18 3.88
N ARG A 607 -3.97 -29.02 4.28
CA ARG A 607 -2.51 -28.81 4.39
C ARG A 607 -1.88 -29.66 5.50
N LEU A 608 -2.55 -29.82 6.63
CA LEU A 608 -2.07 -30.68 7.73
C LEU A 608 -2.11 -32.15 7.33
N GLN A 609 -3.16 -32.59 6.64
CA GLN A 609 -3.26 -33.93 6.06
C GLN A 609 -2.16 -34.15 5.03
N ALA A 610 -1.97 -33.24 4.07
CA ALA A 610 -0.89 -33.33 3.08
C ALA A 610 0.51 -33.39 3.73
N LYS A 611 0.74 -32.66 4.83
CA LYS A 611 1.99 -32.77 5.61
C LYS A 611 2.16 -34.15 6.27
N ARG A 612 1.08 -34.69 6.85
CA ARG A 612 1.08 -36.03 7.46
C ARG A 612 1.34 -37.10 6.40
N ASP A 613 0.71 -36.99 5.23
CA ASP A 613 0.87 -37.93 4.13
C ASP A 613 2.26 -37.82 3.49
N ALA A 614 2.78 -36.60 3.32
CA ALA A 614 4.16 -36.39 2.88
C ALA A 614 5.18 -36.98 3.87
N HIS A 615 4.93 -36.86 5.19
CA HIS A 615 5.77 -37.49 6.20
C HIS A 615 5.69 -39.02 6.16
N ARG A 616 4.49 -39.59 5.97
CA ARG A 616 4.32 -41.04 5.77
C ARG A 616 5.06 -41.53 4.53
N ALA A 617 4.90 -40.84 3.40
CA ALA A 617 5.59 -41.16 2.15
C ALA A 617 7.12 -41.02 2.28
N ALA A 618 7.62 -40.00 2.98
CA ALA A 618 9.05 -39.86 3.27
C ALA A 618 9.57 -41.03 4.14
N HIS A 619 8.81 -41.45 5.14
CA HIS A 619 9.18 -42.60 5.97
C HIS A 619 9.11 -43.93 5.21
N GLU A 620 8.16 -44.08 4.29
CA GLU A 620 8.06 -45.27 3.43
C GLU A 620 9.22 -45.34 2.43
N THR A 621 9.57 -44.22 1.79
CA THR A 621 10.73 -44.14 0.89
C THR A 621 12.05 -44.34 1.65
N GLU A 622 12.16 -43.88 2.90
CA GLU A 622 13.32 -44.17 3.74
C GLU A 622 13.38 -45.66 4.14
N ARG A 623 12.24 -46.29 4.47
CA ARG A 623 12.17 -47.75 4.67
C ARG A 623 12.57 -48.51 3.42
N GLN A 624 12.10 -48.09 2.24
CA GLN A 624 12.48 -48.68 0.96
C GLN A 624 13.98 -48.54 0.72
N ARG A 625 14.57 -47.35 0.91
CA ARG A 625 16.04 -47.15 0.81
C ARG A 625 16.81 -48.00 1.81
N ARG A 626 16.34 -48.12 3.06
CA ARG A 626 16.97 -49.00 4.06
C ARG A 626 16.89 -50.47 3.65
N ASN A 627 15.75 -50.91 3.12
CA ASN A 627 15.60 -52.26 2.59
C ASN A 627 16.47 -52.50 1.35
N GLU A 628 16.57 -51.53 0.44
CA GLU A 628 17.47 -51.57 -0.72
C GLU A 628 18.94 -51.60 -0.29
N VAL A 629 19.33 -50.82 0.71
CA VAL A 629 20.68 -50.86 1.29
C VAL A 629 20.96 -52.20 1.96
N LEU A 630 19.98 -52.79 2.66
CA LEU A 630 20.10 -54.13 3.24
C LEU A 630 20.19 -55.22 2.16
N LEU A 631 19.49 -55.06 1.03
CA LEU A 631 19.57 -55.97 -0.12
C LEU A 631 20.89 -55.79 -0.90
N CYS A 632 21.40 -54.56 -1.03
CA CYS A 632 22.71 -54.26 -1.62
C CYS A 632 23.87 -54.61 -0.68
N ALA A 633 23.63 -54.70 0.63
CA ALA A 633 24.59 -55.19 1.63
C ALA A 633 24.63 -56.73 1.72
N GLN A 634 24.31 -57.44 0.62
CA GLN A 634 24.53 -58.88 0.49
C GLN A 634 26.01 -59.28 0.50
N ASP A 635 26.95 -58.32 0.46
CA ASP A 635 28.36 -58.56 0.77
C ASP A 635 28.59 -58.57 2.29
N GLY A 636 28.02 -59.55 3.00
CA GLY A 636 28.27 -59.78 4.43
C GLY A 636 29.78 -59.87 4.75
N VAL A 637 30.56 -60.36 3.78
CA VAL A 637 32.02 -60.44 3.81
C VAL A 637 32.69 -59.06 3.88
N SER A 638 32.13 -58.02 3.25
CA SER A 638 32.72 -56.67 3.25
C SER A 638 32.48 -55.95 4.59
N MET A 639 31.32 -56.17 5.21
CA MET A 639 30.97 -55.63 6.52
C MET A 639 31.77 -56.33 7.63
N GLU A 640 31.91 -57.65 7.57
CA GLU A 640 32.77 -58.40 8.49
C GLU A 640 34.23 -58.00 8.34
N ARG A 641 34.77 -57.88 7.11
CA ARG A 641 36.14 -57.39 6.90
C ARG A 641 36.40 -56.01 7.51
N LYS A 642 35.46 -55.07 7.37
CA LYS A 642 35.59 -53.75 8.00
C LYS A 642 35.55 -53.83 9.52
N ARG A 643 34.69 -54.70 10.08
CA ARG A 643 34.61 -54.93 11.52
C ARG A 643 35.88 -55.58 12.09
N TRP A 644 36.44 -56.56 11.37
CA TRP A 644 37.72 -57.19 11.69
C TRP A 644 38.89 -56.20 11.61
N SER A 645 38.97 -55.41 10.53
CA SER A 645 39.99 -54.38 10.38
C SER A 645 39.94 -53.31 11.49
N GLN A 646 38.73 -52.92 11.93
CA GLN A 646 38.57 -52.00 13.06
C GLN A 646 38.99 -52.62 14.40
N TYR A 647 38.75 -53.93 14.59
CA TYR A 647 39.19 -54.66 15.78
C TYR A 647 40.71 -54.82 15.82
N GLU A 648 41.34 -55.19 14.70
CA GLU A 648 42.79 -55.27 14.55
C GLU A 648 43.46 -53.92 14.81
N ALA A 649 42.92 -52.83 14.24
CA ALA A 649 43.40 -51.48 14.51
C ALA A 649 43.18 -51.03 15.96
N GLY A 650 42.23 -51.63 16.68
CA GLY A 650 42.04 -51.43 18.12
C GLY A 650 43.12 -52.13 18.94
N LEU A 651 43.41 -53.39 18.62
CA LEU A 651 44.45 -54.19 19.27
C LEU A 651 45.84 -53.60 19.09
N VAL A 652 46.18 -53.13 17.88
CA VAL A 652 47.46 -52.47 17.60
C VAL A 652 47.63 -51.21 18.47
N ARG A 653 46.58 -50.39 18.61
CA ARG A 653 46.63 -49.17 19.45
C ARG A 653 46.74 -49.49 20.94
N CYS A 654 46.10 -50.56 21.41
CA CYS A 654 46.26 -51.03 22.79
C CYS A 654 47.70 -51.52 23.03
N ALA A 655 48.27 -52.29 22.12
CA ALA A 655 49.65 -52.77 22.21
C ALA A 655 50.66 -51.61 22.16
N GLU A 656 50.48 -50.63 21.28
CA GLU A 656 51.29 -49.40 21.23
C GLU A 656 51.18 -48.60 22.55
N GLY A 657 49.97 -48.51 23.11
CA GLY A 657 49.74 -47.86 24.40
C GLY A 657 50.45 -48.56 25.57
N GLU A 658 50.43 -49.88 25.59
CA GLU A 658 51.15 -50.70 26.59
C GLU A 658 52.66 -50.60 26.42
N GLN A 659 53.18 -50.64 25.19
CA GLN A 659 54.60 -50.43 24.91
C GLN A 659 55.08 -49.04 25.36
N LEU A 660 54.30 -47.99 25.08
CA LEU A 660 54.59 -46.63 25.54
C LEU A 660 54.55 -46.51 27.06
N ARG A 661 53.68 -47.27 27.73
CA ARG A 661 53.60 -47.30 29.18
C ARG A 661 54.81 -48.01 29.80
N VAL A 662 55.21 -49.17 29.26
CA VAL A 662 56.41 -49.90 29.69
C VAL A 662 57.67 -49.06 29.47
N LEU A 663 57.77 -48.34 28.35
CA LEU A 663 58.89 -47.42 28.10
C LEU A 663 58.94 -46.27 29.11
N LYS A 664 57.78 -45.72 29.50
CA LYS A 664 57.71 -44.68 30.56
C LYS A 664 58.07 -45.24 31.94
N GLU A 665 57.64 -46.45 32.27
CA GLU A 665 57.99 -47.11 33.52
C GLU A 665 59.48 -47.44 33.58
N ALA A 666 60.09 -47.85 32.46
CA ALA A 666 61.54 -48.07 32.33
C ALA A 666 62.35 -46.76 32.42
N GLN A 667 61.84 -45.64 31.91
CA GLN A 667 62.46 -44.31 32.05
C GLN A 667 62.36 -43.74 33.47
N HIS A 668 61.42 -44.20 34.29
CA HIS A 668 61.29 -43.79 35.68
C HIS A 668 62.14 -44.61 36.66
N LEU A 669 62.68 -45.76 36.21
CA LEU A 669 63.53 -46.66 37.00
C LEU A 669 65.03 -46.54 36.68
N ALA A 670 65.39 -45.70 35.71
CA ALA A 670 66.76 -45.26 35.41
C ALA A 670 66.97 -43.84 35.94
#